data_AF-A0AAF5CV45-F1
#
_entry.id   AF-A0AAF5CV45-F1
#
_cell.length_a   1.000
_cell.length_b   1.000
_cell.length_c   1.000
_cell.angle_alpha   90.00
_cell.angle_beta   90.00
_cell.angle_gamma   90.00
#
_symmetry.space_group_name_H-M   'P 1'
#
loop_
_entity.id
_entity.type
_entity.pdbx_description
1 polymer ?
#
loop_
_entity_poly.entity_id
_entity_poly.type
_entity_poly.pdbx_seq_one_letter_code
_entity_poly.pdbx_strand_id
1 'polypeptide(L)'
;MCDEEDNKDNLKVFTPNKKKFSFNYEYYFKVYTWEFNGKTFNTEVYLSDGAILTMKNVRYIEVPLDENCRKVSTIYNKDEFNCLDKYGMEFYFCPFDKVEKHLYYFISYNGTNSIAKVNRYNKCNLEQCDIGFHLHKQNTDSDKLKKGGTIDYALYIALKVKPDEPILFTGVKIYKNAFPLVPCPYINWIPKLANSSFVPSSYVNENTMKLMFDFDKHILVPAYMLTQQLTFICGNIKQLYMHDVSVGFQFTEDDEETNPSIVKAYNDVIICDKKDISNYQLFGYLENAYNIDSDVPIMKYLKNDYKFYSGQKIYSYDGGKIFAERILAMQSKKSSPQGNIFVKSSKPHEIYYYKPACYGTILDKSAVLKPKVSNIVQKESDKMVFKITNQGVNAGNKISCHAVVEDDYNGRFSDFYVKRYKTKIQRVKDSKGQPVNESKAFEIPIIDDADKFYGTYKCELENPGSVKLISEKEFVILPGEVLIHKNDIYLSNNDKDALRCDLKSAENLTLYELRVRFDNGRNFKYSYFKKEESNEIFKLEKDYVTYNLPSFNDLKNGIVISCLFGLPGGKNSMYETTYYLKNDIVVSKPVIDSSSNSKNSENSENSKMFIIIGCAVGVLVVLVIIIAIIIVILKKKKTTSLQEAKTPLKNTAPFKNTAPLKNTTQLKNTAQFKNTQKKNR
;
A
#
# COMPACT_ATOMS: atom_id res chain seq x y z
N MET A 1 27.48 -40.56 -24.28
CA MET A 1 27.02 -40.04 -22.97
C MET A 1 26.66 -41.20 -22.06
N CYS A 2 25.68 -42.02 -22.44
CA CYS A 2 25.67 -43.40 -21.98
C CYS A 2 26.70 -44.19 -22.78
N ASP A 3 27.49 -45.03 -22.11
CA ASP A 3 28.41 -45.95 -22.77
C ASP A 3 27.60 -47.18 -23.16
N GLU A 4 27.70 -47.64 -24.40
CA GLU A 4 26.91 -48.79 -24.88
C GLU A 4 27.22 -50.09 -24.10
N GLU A 5 28.40 -50.15 -23.48
CA GLU A 5 28.84 -51.27 -22.64
C GLU A 5 28.28 -51.21 -21.20
N ASP A 6 27.78 -50.06 -20.74
CA ASP A 6 27.27 -49.91 -19.37
C ASP A 6 25.86 -50.48 -19.24
N ASN A 7 25.80 -51.76 -18.90
CA ASN A 7 24.55 -52.51 -18.77
C ASN A 7 23.75 -52.23 -17.49
N LYS A 8 24.28 -51.42 -16.56
CA LYS A 8 23.68 -51.14 -15.25
C LYS A 8 22.93 -49.82 -15.25
N ASP A 9 21.78 -49.80 -14.58
CA ASP A 9 20.99 -48.57 -14.41
C ASP A 9 21.80 -47.52 -13.65
N ASN A 10 22.05 -46.38 -14.30
CA ASN A 10 22.77 -45.27 -13.69
C ASN A 10 22.22 -43.91 -14.11
N LEU A 11 22.35 -42.95 -13.21
CA LEU A 11 22.07 -41.54 -13.45
C LEU A 11 23.41 -40.84 -13.64
N LYS A 12 23.56 -40.15 -14.78
CA LYS A 12 24.67 -39.26 -15.08
C LYS A 12 24.13 -37.83 -15.17
N VAL A 13 24.73 -36.89 -14.44
CA VAL A 13 24.33 -35.47 -14.48
C VAL A 13 25.41 -34.66 -15.18
N PHE A 14 24.95 -33.81 -16.10
CA PHE A 14 25.80 -32.98 -16.92
C PHE A 14 25.36 -31.53 -16.85
N THR A 15 26.33 -30.63 -16.91
CA THR A 15 26.12 -29.20 -17.20
C THR A 15 26.69 -28.92 -18.59
N PRO A 16 25.88 -28.51 -19.58
CA PRO A 16 26.39 -28.23 -20.91
C PRO A 16 27.37 -27.05 -20.87
N ASN A 17 28.66 -27.27 -21.16
CA ASN A 17 29.67 -26.22 -21.20
C ASN A 17 30.12 -26.01 -22.65
N LYS A 18 29.64 -24.95 -23.31
CA LYS A 18 30.10 -24.64 -24.69
C LYS A 18 31.47 -23.94 -24.67
N LYS A 19 32.54 -24.70 -24.89
CA LYS A 19 33.77 -24.16 -25.50
C LYS A 19 33.74 -24.46 -27.01
N LYS A 20 33.66 -23.42 -27.84
CA LYS A 20 33.78 -23.41 -29.33
C LYS A 20 33.12 -24.59 -30.05
N PHE A 21 31.90 -24.38 -30.56
CA PHE A 21 31.16 -25.19 -31.55
C PHE A 21 31.03 -26.72 -31.34
N SER A 22 31.63 -27.28 -30.29
CA SER A 22 31.31 -28.59 -29.76
C SER A 22 30.74 -28.41 -28.35
N PHE A 23 29.71 -29.18 -28.01
CA PHE A 23 29.35 -29.33 -26.61
C PHE A 23 30.38 -30.28 -26.00
N ASN A 24 31.37 -29.71 -25.30
CA ASN A 24 32.14 -30.52 -24.35
C ASN A 24 31.28 -30.65 -23.10
N TYR A 25 30.65 -31.80 -22.98
CA TYR A 25 29.93 -32.17 -21.78
C TYR A 25 30.95 -32.67 -20.76
N GLU A 26 31.22 -31.85 -19.74
CA GLU A 26 31.90 -32.33 -18.54
C GLU A 26 30.84 -33.08 -17.72
N TYR A 27 30.93 -34.41 -17.69
CA TYR A 27 30.18 -35.22 -16.73
C TYR A 27 30.88 -35.06 -15.38
N TYR A 28 30.13 -34.77 -14.33
CA TYR A 28 30.72 -34.55 -13.01
C TYR A 28 30.08 -35.44 -11.94
N PHE A 29 28.87 -35.94 -12.19
CA PHE A 29 28.19 -36.83 -11.26
C PHE A 29 27.66 -38.07 -11.96
N LYS A 30 27.99 -39.25 -11.41
CA LYS A 30 27.47 -40.55 -11.82
C LYS A 30 27.10 -41.35 -10.58
N VAL A 31 25.92 -41.96 -10.60
CA VAL A 31 25.51 -42.91 -9.57
C VAL A 31 24.80 -44.10 -10.18
N TYR A 32 25.18 -45.31 -9.78
CA TYR A 32 24.46 -46.54 -10.14
C TYR A 32 23.20 -46.63 -9.30
N THR A 33 22.04 -46.39 -9.91
CA THR A 33 20.80 -46.14 -9.17
C THR A 33 20.33 -47.41 -8.45
N TRP A 34 20.49 -48.59 -9.07
CA TRP A 34 20.11 -49.87 -8.47
C TRP A 34 21.09 -50.40 -7.42
N GLU A 35 22.33 -49.91 -7.43
CA GLU A 35 23.37 -50.28 -6.46
C GLU A 35 23.58 -49.20 -5.39
N PHE A 36 22.86 -48.07 -5.50
CA PHE A 36 22.96 -46.97 -4.56
C PHE A 36 22.44 -47.36 -3.19
N ASN A 37 23.34 -47.44 -2.22
CA ASN A 37 23.07 -47.80 -0.82
C ASN A 37 22.71 -46.59 0.08
N GLY A 38 22.28 -45.47 -0.51
CA GLY A 38 21.90 -44.30 0.26
C GLY A 38 20.51 -44.42 0.89
N LYS A 39 20.04 -43.30 1.45
CA LYS A 39 18.77 -43.23 2.17
C LYS A 39 17.61 -43.66 1.28
N THR A 40 16.74 -44.51 1.83
CA THR A 40 15.47 -44.89 1.21
C THR A 40 14.30 -44.48 2.08
N PHE A 41 13.14 -44.31 1.47
CA PHE A 41 11.89 -44.06 2.18
C PHE A 41 10.69 -44.57 1.37
N ASN A 42 9.56 -44.73 2.05
CA ASN A 42 8.28 -45.03 1.42
C ASN A 42 7.40 -43.79 1.49
N THR A 43 6.53 -43.60 0.50
CA THR A 43 5.61 -42.45 0.48
C THR A 43 4.39 -42.74 -0.41
N GLU A 44 3.38 -41.90 -0.28
CA GLU A 44 2.16 -41.96 -1.07
C GLU A 44 1.93 -40.62 -1.76
N VAL A 45 1.51 -40.68 -3.02
CA VAL A 45 1.12 -39.49 -3.78
C VAL A 45 -0.35 -39.60 -4.12
N TYR A 46 -1.10 -38.56 -3.74
CA TYR A 46 -2.52 -38.43 -4.02
C TYR A 46 -2.71 -37.79 -5.40
N LEU A 47 -3.30 -38.54 -6.31
CA LEU A 47 -3.58 -38.13 -7.69
C LEU A 47 -4.90 -37.34 -7.75
N SER A 48 -5.12 -36.58 -8.84
CA SER A 48 -6.21 -35.61 -8.98
C SER A 48 -7.62 -36.20 -8.96
N ASP A 49 -7.74 -37.49 -9.27
CA ASP A 49 -8.99 -38.27 -9.24
C ASP A 49 -9.20 -38.99 -7.89
N GLY A 50 -8.37 -38.72 -6.89
CA GLY A 50 -8.37 -39.40 -5.60
C GLY A 50 -7.67 -40.76 -5.62
N ALA A 51 -7.14 -41.20 -6.77
CA ALA A 51 -6.32 -42.40 -6.82
C ALA A 51 -5.02 -42.19 -6.01
N ILE A 52 -4.51 -43.28 -5.43
CA ILE A 52 -3.30 -43.24 -4.60
C ILE A 52 -2.21 -44.03 -5.32
N LEU A 53 -1.05 -43.40 -5.49
CA LEU A 53 0.16 -44.06 -5.96
C LEU A 53 1.11 -44.26 -4.77
N THR A 54 1.22 -45.50 -4.30
CA THR A 54 2.11 -45.88 -3.21
C THR A 54 3.49 -46.20 -3.79
N MET A 55 4.51 -45.47 -3.37
CA MET A 55 5.90 -45.68 -3.79
C MET A 55 6.69 -46.27 -2.63
N LYS A 56 7.25 -47.45 -2.86
CA LYS A 56 8.15 -48.15 -1.93
C LYS A 56 9.59 -48.00 -2.40
N ASN A 57 10.53 -48.09 -1.45
CA ASN A 57 11.96 -48.06 -1.70
C ASN A 57 12.40 -46.88 -2.58
N VAL A 58 11.88 -45.68 -2.31
CA VAL A 58 12.29 -44.47 -3.00
C VAL A 58 13.72 -44.15 -2.61
N ARG A 59 14.67 -44.28 -3.55
CA ARG A 59 16.08 -43.96 -3.33
C ARG A 59 16.30 -42.46 -3.43
N TYR A 60 16.86 -41.89 -2.37
CA TYR A 60 17.11 -40.46 -2.25
C TYR A 60 18.50 -40.12 -2.83
N ILE A 61 18.54 -39.53 -4.02
CA ILE A 61 19.77 -39.19 -4.74
C ILE A 61 20.09 -37.71 -4.52
N GLU A 62 21.19 -37.43 -3.82
CA GLU A 62 21.76 -36.09 -3.67
C GLU A 62 22.71 -35.80 -4.83
N VAL A 63 22.39 -34.83 -5.66
CA VAL A 63 23.25 -34.35 -6.74
C VAL A 63 24.04 -33.13 -6.23
N PRO A 64 25.34 -33.24 -5.94
CA PRO A 64 26.17 -32.12 -5.51
C PRO A 64 26.34 -31.10 -6.64
N LEU A 65 26.25 -29.80 -6.35
CA LEU A 65 26.46 -28.72 -7.34
C LEU A 65 27.76 -27.94 -7.13
N ASP A 66 28.40 -28.09 -5.98
CA ASP A 66 29.57 -27.33 -5.52
C ASP A 66 30.79 -27.44 -6.45
N GLU A 67 30.99 -28.57 -7.12
CA GLU A 67 32.10 -28.74 -8.08
C GLU A 67 31.95 -27.89 -9.36
N ASN A 68 30.73 -27.53 -9.75
CA ASN A 68 30.46 -26.72 -10.96
C ASN A 68 30.26 -25.24 -10.68
N CYS A 69 30.11 -24.86 -9.41
CA CYS A 69 29.95 -23.47 -9.06
C CYS A 69 31.26 -22.73 -9.35
N ARG A 70 31.30 -22.04 -10.51
CA ARG A 70 32.45 -21.20 -10.86
C ARG A 70 32.49 -20.02 -9.92
N LYS A 71 33.64 -19.83 -9.29
CA LYS A 71 33.98 -18.61 -8.59
C LYS A 71 34.08 -17.47 -9.60
N VAL A 72 33.10 -16.58 -9.62
CA VAL A 72 33.09 -15.35 -10.42
C VAL A 72 33.57 -14.22 -9.51
N SER A 73 34.68 -13.58 -9.87
CA SER A 73 35.12 -12.36 -9.20
C SER A 73 34.16 -11.23 -9.54
N THR A 74 33.42 -10.73 -8.55
CA THR A 74 32.61 -9.52 -8.71
C THR A 74 33.48 -8.25 -8.64
N ILE A 75 32.95 -7.12 -9.12
CA ILE A 75 33.61 -5.80 -9.05
C ILE A 75 34.03 -5.43 -7.61
N TYR A 76 33.34 -6.00 -6.60
CA TYR A 76 33.59 -5.76 -5.19
C TYR A 76 34.47 -6.80 -4.49
N ASN A 77 35.19 -7.66 -5.23
CA ASN A 77 36.01 -8.76 -4.67
C ASN A 77 35.24 -9.69 -3.72
N LYS A 78 33.91 -9.77 -3.85
CA LYS A 78 33.14 -10.85 -3.23
C LYS A 78 33.14 -12.04 -4.18
N ASP A 79 33.55 -13.17 -3.63
CA ASP A 79 33.54 -14.45 -4.30
C ASP A 79 32.09 -14.90 -4.47
N GLU A 80 31.56 -14.82 -5.68
CA GLU A 80 30.23 -15.35 -5.99
C GLU A 80 30.34 -16.64 -6.78
N PHE A 81 29.52 -17.61 -6.42
CA PHE A 81 29.53 -18.94 -6.99
C PHE A 81 28.37 -19.04 -8.00
N ASN A 82 28.70 -19.20 -9.28
CA ASN A 82 27.70 -19.46 -10.31
C ASN A 82 27.68 -20.94 -10.69
N CYS A 83 26.62 -21.61 -10.29
CA CYS A 83 26.47 -23.05 -10.44
C CYS A 83 25.91 -23.50 -11.80
N LEU A 84 25.23 -22.63 -12.58
CA LEU A 84 24.62 -23.01 -13.87
C LEU A 84 24.65 -21.90 -14.91
N ASP A 85 24.69 -22.26 -16.19
CA ASP A 85 24.36 -21.34 -17.27
C ASP A 85 22.91 -21.52 -17.74
N LYS A 86 22.49 -20.76 -18.76
CA LYS A 86 21.13 -20.82 -19.34
C LYS A 86 20.68 -22.19 -19.86
N TYR A 87 21.59 -23.14 -20.11
CA TYR A 87 21.22 -24.49 -20.52
C TYR A 87 20.83 -25.35 -19.32
N GLY A 88 21.28 -24.99 -18.12
CA GLY A 88 20.96 -25.67 -16.87
C GLY A 88 21.65 -27.02 -16.74
N MET A 89 20.95 -27.99 -16.16
CA MET A 89 21.42 -29.36 -15.94
C MET A 89 20.61 -30.35 -16.75
N GLU A 90 21.27 -31.43 -17.16
CA GLU A 90 20.66 -32.57 -17.83
C GLU A 90 20.92 -33.84 -17.00
N PHE A 91 19.85 -34.55 -16.65
CA PHE A 91 19.83 -35.80 -15.89
C PHE A 91 19.66 -36.95 -16.88
N TYR A 92 20.77 -37.53 -17.34
CA TYR A 92 20.75 -38.67 -18.26
C TYR A 92 20.61 -39.97 -17.49
N PHE A 93 19.64 -40.78 -17.90
CA PHE A 93 19.39 -42.08 -17.32
C PHE A 93 19.86 -43.15 -18.31
N CYS A 94 20.85 -43.92 -17.89
CA CYS A 94 21.50 -44.94 -18.71
C CYS A 94 21.14 -46.36 -18.23
N PRO A 95 21.11 -47.35 -19.13
CA PRO A 95 21.20 -47.20 -20.59
C PRO A 95 19.84 -46.78 -21.19
N PHE A 96 19.86 -45.95 -22.25
CA PHE A 96 18.65 -45.30 -22.77
C PHE A 96 17.55 -46.28 -23.20
N ASP A 97 17.94 -47.37 -23.86
CA ASP A 97 17.06 -48.41 -24.41
C ASP A 97 16.27 -49.18 -23.35
N LYS A 98 16.82 -49.28 -22.13
CA LYS A 98 16.12 -49.85 -20.97
C LYS A 98 15.23 -48.81 -20.30
N VAL A 99 15.80 -47.65 -20.00
CA VAL A 99 15.13 -46.59 -19.22
C VAL A 99 13.81 -46.16 -19.85
N GLU A 100 13.77 -45.92 -21.16
CA GLU A 100 12.55 -45.47 -21.86
C GLU A 100 11.37 -46.46 -21.72
N LYS A 101 11.64 -47.72 -21.37
CA LYS A 101 10.60 -48.75 -21.19
C LYS A 101 10.00 -48.76 -19.79
N HIS A 102 10.69 -48.23 -18.77
CA HIS A 102 10.28 -48.41 -17.38
C HIS A 102 10.40 -47.18 -16.48
N LEU A 103 11.00 -46.07 -16.92
CA LEU A 103 11.13 -44.87 -16.10
C LEU A 103 10.11 -43.80 -16.51
N TYR A 104 9.43 -43.25 -15.51
CA TYR A 104 8.40 -42.23 -15.67
C TYR A 104 8.65 -41.07 -14.70
N TYR A 105 8.02 -39.93 -14.95
CA TYR A 105 8.09 -38.77 -14.09
C TYR A 105 6.80 -37.94 -14.19
N PHE A 106 6.59 -37.05 -13.23
CA PHE A 106 5.43 -36.16 -13.23
C PHE A 106 5.70 -34.96 -14.14
N ILE A 107 4.72 -34.63 -15.00
CA ILE A 107 4.69 -33.42 -15.84
C ILE A 107 3.46 -32.56 -15.53
N SER A 108 2.78 -32.82 -14.42
CA SER A 108 1.55 -32.12 -14.06
C SER A 108 1.84 -30.70 -13.56
N TYR A 109 1.45 -29.71 -14.37
CA TYR A 109 1.56 -28.29 -14.02
C TYR A 109 0.19 -27.70 -13.61
N ASN A 110 -0.90 -28.09 -14.27
CA ASN A 110 -2.26 -27.60 -14.03
C ASN A 110 -3.09 -28.49 -13.07
N GLY A 111 -2.50 -29.53 -12.48
CA GLY A 111 -3.20 -30.46 -11.61
C GLY A 111 -3.92 -31.61 -12.33
N THR A 112 -3.84 -31.73 -13.66
CA THR A 112 -4.27 -32.97 -14.34
C THR A 112 -3.21 -34.05 -14.15
N ASN A 113 -3.61 -35.29 -13.81
CA ASN A 113 -2.74 -36.46 -13.65
C ASN A 113 -1.86 -36.73 -14.86
N SER A 114 -0.72 -36.05 -14.96
CA SER A 114 0.14 -36.13 -16.13
C SER A 114 1.46 -36.78 -15.71
N ILE A 115 1.56 -38.08 -15.97
CA ILE A 115 2.77 -38.89 -15.84
C ILE A 115 3.27 -39.16 -17.26
N ALA A 116 4.55 -38.91 -17.51
CA ALA A 116 5.18 -39.13 -18.80
C ALA A 116 6.36 -40.11 -18.66
N LYS A 117 6.69 -40.79 -19.76
CA LYS A 117 7.93 -41.56 -19.85
C LYS A 117 9.12 -40.61 -19.94
N VAL A 118 10.21 -40.96 -19.28
CA VAL A 118 11.49 -40.27 -19.47
C VAL A 118 12.01 -40.62 -20.86
N ASN A 119 12.36 -39.59 -21.65
CA ASN A 119 12.95 -39.75 -22.99
C ASN A 119 14.40 -39.30 -22.94
N ARG A 120 15.33 -40.26 -22.82
CA ARG A 120 16.79 -40.11 -22.64
C ARG A 120 17.23 -39.37 -21.37
N TYR A 121 16.74 -38.15 -21.16
CA TYR A 121 17.11 -37.30 -20.04
C TYR A 121 15.97 -36.41 -19.59
N ASN A 122 16.05 -35.99 -18.33
CA ASN A 122 15.28 -34.88 -17.77
C ASN A 122 16.17 -33.64 -17.63
N LYS A 123 15.58 -32.46 -17.43
CA LYS A 123 16.35 -31.22 -17.35
C LYS A 123 15.92 -30.35 -16.18
N CYS A 124 16.88 -29.59 -15.64
CA CYS A 124 16.61 -28.47 -14.76
C CYS A 124 17.28 -27.22 -15.31
N ASN A 125 16.49 -26.41 -16.01
CA ASN A 125 16.94 -25.21 -16.69
C ASN A 125 15.86 -24.14 -16.66
N LEU A 126 16.10 -23.01 -17.32
CA LEU A 126 15.17 -21.87 -17.28
C LEU A 126 13.74 -22.24 -17.69
N GLU A 127 13.50 -23.24 -18.53
CA GLU A 127 12.16 -23.60 -19.01
C GLU A 127 11.34 -24.46 -18.02
N GLN A 128 12.00 -25.34 -17.29
CA GLN A 128 11.41 -26.25 -16.32
C GLN A 128 12.50 -26.93 -15.48
N CYS A 129 12.12 -27.39 -14.29
CA CYS A 129 12.98 -28.20 -13.45
C CYS A 129 12.30 -29.51 -13.05
N ASP A 130 12.78 -30.60 -13.64
CA ASP A 130 12.24 -31.96 -13.50
C ASP A 130 12.94 -32.75 -12.39
N ILE A 131 13.21 -32.12 -11.24
CA ILE A 131 13.75 -32.80 -10.05
C ILE A 131 12.63 -33.49 -9.25
N GLY A 132 13.00 -34.24 -8.21
CA GLY A 132 12.06 -34.98 -7.37
C GLY A 132 11.80 -36.39 -7.90
N PHE A 133 10.54 -36.83 -7.87
CA PHE A 133 10.20 -38.23 -8.15
C PHE A 133 10.39 -38.68 -9.60
N HIS A 134 11.09 -39.80 -9.77
CA HIS A 134 11.15 -40.60 -10.99
C HIS A 134 10.71 -42.02 -10.66
N LEU A 135 9.70 -42.51 -11.36
CA LEU A 135 8.96 -43.72 -11.05
C LEU A 135 9.48 -44.87 -11.90
N HIS A 136 9.94 -45.96 -11.29
CA HIS A 136 10.46 -47.10 -12.03
C HIS A 136 9.46 -48.27 -11.98
N LYS A 137 8.85 -48.58 -13.13
CA LYS A 137 7.91 -49.70 -13.27
C LYS A 137 7.96 -50.30 -14.67
N GLN A 138 8.30 -51.57 -14.75
CA GLN A 138 8.27 -52.33 -16.01
C GLN A 138 6.84 -52.74 -16.39
N ASN A 139 6.61 -53.05 -17.67
CA ASN A 139 5.33 -53.56 -18.20
C ASN A 139 4.10 -52.70 -17.85
N THR A 140 4.31 -51.40 -17.66
CA THR A 140 3.26 -50.41 -17.41
C THR A 140 3.26 -49.36 -18.52
N ASP A 141 2.28 -48.46 -18.45
CA ASP A 141 2.24 -47.23 -19.22
C ASP A 141 1.78 -46.08 -18.32
N SER A 142 1.86 -44.86 -18.85
CA SER A 142 1.44 -43.65 -18.15
C SER A 142 -0.03 -43.70 -17.72
N ASP A 143 -0.92 -44.25 -18.54
CA ASP A 143 -2.37 -44.25 -18.26
C ASP A 143 -2.76 -45.22 -17.14
N LYS A 144 -2.03 -46.34 -17.02
CA LYS A 144 -2.14 -47.25 -15.88
C LYS A 144 -1.62 -46.59 -14.60
N LEU A 145 -0.47 -45.90 -14.66
CA LEU A 145 0.08 -45.22 -13.48
C LEU A 145 -0.83 -44.10 -12.96
N LYS A 146 -1.56 -43.42 -13.84
CA LYS A 146 -2.55 -42.40 -13.47
C LYS A 146 -3.72 -42.96 -12.65
N LYS A 147 -3.99 -44.26 -12.71
CA LYS A 147 -5.03 -44.95 -11.93
C LYS A 147 -4.54 -45.37 -10.54
N GLY A 148 -3.31 -44.99 -10.16
CA GLY A 148 -2.70 -45.34 -8.88
C GLY A 148 -2.09 -46.75 -8.87
N GLY A 149 -1.99 -47.31 -7.67
CA GLY A 149 -1.38 -48.61 -7.40
C GLY A 149 -0.01 -48.50 -6.73
N THR A 150 0.75 -49.59 -6.75
CA THR A 150 2.07 -49.65 -6.08
C THR A 150 3.21 -49.59 -7.09
N ILE A 151 4.26 -48.86 -6.73
CA ILE A 151 5.55 -48.82 -7.40
C ILE A 151 6.60 -49.28 -6.38
N ASP A 152 7.26 -50.40 -6.64
CA ASP A 152 8.17 -51.01 -5.66
C ASP A 152 9.56 -50.37 -5.63
N TYR A 153 9.85 -49.50 -6.60
CA TYR A 153 11.10 -48.79 -6.74
C TYR A 153 10.93 -47.44 -7.44
N ALA A 154 11.49 -46.38 -6.86
CA ALA A 154 11.50 -45.05 -7.44
C ALA A 154 12.77 -44.30 -7.02
N LEU A 155 13.03 -43.18 -7.67
CA LEU A 155 14.11 -42.26 -7.34
C LEU A 155 13.51 -40.93 -6.89
N TYR A 156 14.16 -40.28 -5.94
CA TYR A 156 13.94 -38.87 -5.62
C TYR A 156 15.24 -38.12 -5.85
N ILE A 157 15.28 -37.24 -6.85
CA ILE A 157 16.46 -36.45 -7.18
C ILE A 157 16.38 -35.11 -6.45
N ALA A 158 17.38 -34.83 -5.62
CA ALA A 158 17.55 -33.57 -4.91
C ALA A 158 18.87 -32.91 -5.27
N LEU A 159 18.89 -31.58 -5.25
CA LEU A 159 20.08 -30.75 -5.47
C LEU A 159 20.72 -30.41 -4.13
N LYS A 160 22.03 -30.67 -4.03
CA LYS A 160 22.85 -30.36 -2.87
C LYS A 160 23.75 -29.16 -3.18
N VAL A 161 23.38 -28.04 -2.59
CA VAL A 161 24.10 -26.76 -2.64
C VAL A 161 24.51 -26.34 -1.25
N LYS A 162 25.52 -25.48 -1.13
CA LYS A 162 25.74 -24.77 0.15
C LYS A 162 24.64 -23.73 0.35
N PRO A 163 24.30 -23.36 1.60
CA PRO A 163 23.21 -22.42 1.89
C PRO A 163 23.24 -21.08 1.14
N ASP A 164 24.44 -20.60 0.78
CA ASP A 164 24.66 -19.30 0.13
C ASP A 164 25.03 -19.41 -1.36
N GLU A 165 24.81 -20.57 -1.99
CA GLU A 165 25.16 -20.82 -3.40
C GLU A 165 23.90 -20.89 -4.28
N PRO A 166 23.47 -19.76 -4.87
CA PRO A 166 22.30 -19.74 -5.74
C PRO A 166 22.58 -20.37 -7.11
N ILE A 167 21.54 -20.92 -7.72
CA ILE A 167 21.51 -21.25 -9.14
C ILE A 167 21.20 -19.98 -9.94
N LEU A 168 22.15 -19.49 -10.73
CA LEU A 168 22.01 -18.22 -11.44
C LEU A 168 22.12 -18.37 -12.96
N PHE A 169 21.00 -18.22 -13.67
CA PHE A 169 21.00 -18.24 -15.13
C PHE A 169 21.73 -17.02 -15.71
N THR A 170 22.64 -17.25 -16.65
CA THR A 170 23.43 -16.22 -17.33
C THR A 170 22.85 -15.85 -18.70
N GLY A 171 23.37 -14.76 -19.28
CA GLY A 171 22.97 -14.30 -20.62
C GLY A 171 21.88 -13.23 -20.62
N VAL A 172 21.60 -12.64 -19.47
CA VAL A 172 20.83 -11.40 -19.33
C VAL A 172 21.80 -10.24 -19.20
N LYS A 173 21.53 -9.16 -19.94
CA LYS A 173 22.29 -7.92 -19.80
C LYS A 173 21.50 -6.85 -19.08
N ILE A 174 22.19 -6.07 -18.26
CA ILE A 174 21.65 -4.87 -17.61
C ILE A 174 22.34 -3.64 -18.18
N TYR A 175 21.55 -2.60 -18.46
CA TYR A 175 22.03 -1.37 -19.12
C TYR A 175 21.99 -0.24 -18.09
N LYS A 176 23.07 -0.08 -17.31
CA LYS A 176 23.12 0.82 -16.14
C LYS A 176 21.89 0.61 -15.22
N ASN A 177 20.95 1.57 -15.23
CA ASN A 177 19.74 1.55 -14.40
C ASN A 177 18.49 1.06 -15.15
N ALA A 178 18.62 0.57 -16.38
CA ALA A 178 17.50 0.07 -17.18
C ALA A 178 17.30 -1.43 -16.93
N PHE A 179 16.38 -1.78 -16.03
CA PHE A 179 16.15 -3.16 -15.63
C PHE A 179 15.51 -4.00 -16.75
N PRO A 180 16.09 -5.14 -17.11
CA PRO A 180 15.50 -6.04 -18.10
C PRO A 180 14.28 -6.77 -17.52
N LEU A 181 13.28 -7.03 -18.36
CA LEU A 181 12.17 -7.92 -18.03
C LEU A 181 12.60 -9.37 -18.31
N VAL A 182 12.61 -10.21 -17.27
CA VAL A 182 13.09 -11.60 -17.34
C VAL A 182 11.97 -12.61 -17.03
N PRO A 183 12.01 -13.82 -17.62
CA PRO A 183 11.05 -14.89 -17.34
C PRO A 183 11.46 -15.63 -16.05
N CYS A 184 11.11 -15.08 -14.89
CA CYS A 184 11.38 -15.73 -13.62
C CYS A 184 10.61 -17.05 -13.49
N PRO A 185 11.24 -18.14 -13.01
CA PRO A 185 10.54 -19.30 -12.50
C PRO A 185 9.42 -18.91 -11.52
N TYR A 186 8.33 -19.67 -11.56
CA TYR A 186 7.15 -19.47 -10.72
C TYR A 186 6.61 -20.82 -10.21
N ILE A 187 5.41 -20.84 -9.65
CA ILE A 187 4.88 -21.94 -8.83
C ILE A 187 4.89 -23.32 -9.52
N ASN A 188 4.73 -23.38 -10.85
CA ASN A 188 4.70 -24.64 -11.59
C ASN A 188 6.00 -24.92 -12.35
N TRP A 189 7.07 -24.16 -12.12
CA TRP A 189 8.37 -24.44 -12.75
C TRP A 189 8.88 -25.86 -12.43
N ILE A 190 8.50 -26.37 -11.25
CA ILE A 190 8.63 -27.77 -10.85
C ILE A 190 7.23 -28.41 -10.84
N PRO A 191 7.07 -29.63 -11.41
CA PRO A 191 5.80 -30.36 -11.39
C PRO A 191 5.27 -30.59 -9.96
N LYS A 192 3.96 -30.34 -9.75
CA LYS A 192 3.35 -30.34 -8.40
C LYS A 192 3.49 -31.65 -7.63
N LEU A 193 3.45 -32.78 -8.33
CA LEU A 193 3.49 -34.12 -7.73
C LEU A 193 4.91 -34.66 -7.57
N ALA A 194 5.95 -33.89 -7.90
CA ALA A 194 7.33 -34.33 -7.79
C ALA A 194 7.86 -34.37 -6.33
N ASN A 195 7.07 -33.88 -5.36
CA ASN A 195 7.49 -33.66 -3.96
C ASN A 195 8.71 -32.74 -3.84
N SER A 196 8.80 -31.83 -4.80
CA SER A 196 9.63 -30.64 -4.81
C SER A 196 8.76 -29.52 -5.36
N SER A 197 9.03 -28.28 -5.00
CA SER A 197 8.25 -27.14 -5.48
C SER A 197 9.09 -25.90 -5.64
N PHE A 198 8.68 -25.00 -6.51
CA PHE A 198 9.29 -23.68 -6.58
C PHE A 198 8.42 -22.66 -5.84
N VAL A 199 9.02 -21.96 -4.88
CA VAL A 199 8.36 -20.90 -4.11
C VAL A 199 8.93 -19.56 -4.56
N PRO A 200 8.15 -18.72 -5.25
CA PRO A 200 8.61 -17.43 -5.74
C PRO A 200 8.89 -16.45 -4.59
N SER A 201 9.82 -15.53 -4.79
CA SER A 201 10.06 -14.41 -3.88
C SER A 201 8.81 -13.50 -3.80
N SER A 202 8.65 -12.76 -2.71
CA SER A 202 7.46 -11.92 -2.46
C SER A 202 7.21 -10.85 -3.55
N TYR A 203 8.26 -10.38 -4.21
CA TYR A 203 8.21 -9.42 -5.32
C TYR A 203 7.94 -10.07 -6.70
N VAL A 204 7.99 -11.40 -6.80
CA VAL A 204 7.59 -12.18 -7.99
C VAL A 204 6.21 -12.76 -7.74
N ASN A 205 5.16 -12.00 -8.03
CA ASN A 205 3.78 -12.37 -7.72
C ASN A 205 2.86 -12.34 -8.95
N GLU A 206 1.71 -13.01 -8.81
CA GLU A 206 0.74 -13.20 -9.90
C GLU A 206 0.12 -11.93 -10.47
N ASN A 207 0.24 -10.81 -9.76
CA ASN A 207 -0.30 -9.52 -10.21
C ASN A 207 0.52 -8.92 -11.35
N THR A 208 1.68 -9.48 -11.67
CA THR A 208 2.57 -9.03 -12.75
C THR A 208 2.23 -9.71 -14.10
N MET A 209 3.14 -9.64 -15.08
CA MET A 209 2.87 -10.06 -16.45
C MET A 209 3.01 -11.58 -16.62
N LYS A 210 1.88 -12.28 -16.80
CA LYS A 210 1.85 -13.72 -17.07
C LYS A 210 2.15 -14.04 -18.54
N LEU A 211 2.83 -15.16 -18.78
CA LEU A 211 3.04 -15.70 -20.12
C LEU A 211 1.84 -16.57 -20.54
N MET A 212 1.36 -16.39 -21.77
CA MET A 212 0.31 -17.24 -22.33
C MET A 212 0.80 -18.67 -22.53
N PHE A 213 -0.08 -19.65 -22.31
CA PHE A 213 0.18 -21.10 -22.49
C PHE A 213 1.38 -21.64 -21.71
N ASP A 214 1.80 -20.93 -20.66
CA ASP A 214 2.98 -21.28 -19.88
C ASP A 214 2.64 -22.08 -18.61
N PHE A 215 1.35 -22.16 -18.26
CA PHE A 215 0.85 -22.88 -17.08
C PHE A 215 1.46 -22.40 -15.76
N ASP A 216 1.63 -21.08 -15.58
CA ASP A 216 2.24 -20.47 -14.38
C ASP A 216 3.63 -21.06 -14.05
N LYS A 217 4.38 -21.52 -15.07
CA LYS A 217 5.79 -21.92 -14.90
C LYS A 217 6.71 -20.71 -14.76
N HIS A 218 6.34 -19.59 -15.39
CA HIS A 218 7.10 -18.36 -15.36
C HIS A 218 6.20 -17.14 -15.26
N ILE A 219 6.80 -16.08 -14.73
CA ILE A 219 6.23 -14.74 -14.70
C ILE A 219 7.29 -13.77 -15.19
N LEU A 220 6.87 -12.80 -16.02
CA LEU A 220 7.74 -11.74 -16.48
C LEU A 220 7.79 -10.63 -15.43
N VAL A 221 8.98 -10.40 -14.89
CA VAL A 221 9.25 -9.35 -13.89
C VAL A 221 10.49 -8.53 -14.28
N PRO A 222 10.51 -7.23 -13.97
CA PRO A 222 11.74 -6.46 -14.07
C PRO A 222 12.75 -7.03 -13.08
N ALA A 223 13.94 -7.36 -13.57
CA ALA A 223 15.02 -7.91 -12.77
C ALA A 223 15.80 -6.75 -12.12
N TYR A 224 15.18 -6.12 -11.13
CA TYR A 224 15.71 -4.91 -10.49
C TYR A 224 16.71 -5.25 -9.37
N MET A 225 17.67 -4.36 -9.17
CA MET A 225 18.76 -4.57 -8.22
C MET A 225 18.24 -4.40 -6.79
N LEU A 226 18.18 -5.50 -6.02
CA LEU A 226 17.84 -5.49 -4.58
C LEU A 226 19.07 -5.23 -3.71
N THR A 227 20.25 -5.62 -4.22
CA THR A 227 21.56 -5.39 -3.60
C THR A 227 22.48 -4.74 -4.63
N GLN A 228 23.71 -4.43 -4.24
CA GLN A 228 24.75 -3.97 -5.20
C GLN A 228 25.28 -5.11 -6.09
N GLN A 229 24.84 -6.35 -5.87
CA GLN A 229 25.27 -7.51 -6.66
C GLN A 229 24.49 -7.57 -7.96
N LEU A 230 25.16 -7.91 -9.06
CA LEU A 230 24.58 -8.09 -10.41
C LEU A 230 23.79 -9.41 -10.52
N THR A 231 22.92 -9.66 -9.54
CA THR A 231 22.10 -10.86 -9.45
C THR A 231 20.66 -10.51 -9.07
N PHE A 232 19.72 -11.35 -9.49
CA PHE A 232 18.32 -11.22 -9.17
C PHE A 232 17.69 -12.57 -8.88
N ILE A 233 17.27 -12.78 -7.63
CA ILE A 233 16.66 -14.04 -7.18
C ILE A 233 15.16 -14.02 -7.49
N CYS A 234 14.69 -15.02 -8.22
CA CYS A 234 13.26 -15.19 -8.52
C CYS A 234 12.50 -15.91 -7.40
N GLY A 235 13.19 -16.76 -6.63
CA GLY A 235 12.60 -17.56 -5.57
C GLY A 235 13.49 -18.74 -5.18
N ASN A 236 12.88 -19.75 -4.57
CA ASN A 236 13.58 -20.88 -3.97
C ASN A 236 12.96 -22.22 -4.38
N ILE A 237 13.81 -23.20 -4.68
CA ILE A 237 13.42 -24.61 -4.75
C ILE A 237 13.28 -25.14 -3.33
N LYS A 238 12.12 -25.71 -3.02
CA LYS A 238 11.85 -26.48 -1.81
C LYS A 238 11.96 -27.96 -2.14
N GLN A 239 12.75 -28.69 -1.35
CA GLN A 239 13.04 -30.10 -1.53
C GLN A 239 12.88 -30.85 -0.21
N LEU A 240 12.66 -32.15 -0.28
CA LEU A 240 12.53 -33.01 0.90
C LEU A 240 13.89 -33.18 1.58
N TYR A 241 13.97 -33.00 2.90
CA TYR A 241 15.19 -33.21 3.71
C TYR A 241 16.44 -32.41 3.29
N MET A 242 16.28 -31.34 2.51
CA MET A 242 17.38 -30.51 2.02
C MET A 242 17.10 -29.04 2.23
N HIS A 243 18.17 -28.24 2.25
CA HIS A 243 18.05 -26.80 2.27
C HIS A 243 17.41 -26.28 0.98
N ASP A 244 16.79 -25.11 1.12
CA ASP A 244 16.25 -24.39 0.00
C ASP A 244 17.35 -23.98 -0.96
N VAL A 245 17.07 -24.01 -2.26
CA VAL A 245 18.02 -23.57 -3.30
C VAL A 245 17.50 -22.30 -3.94
N SER A 246 18.21 -21.19 -3.73
CA SER A 246 17.89 -19.92 -4.40
C SER A 246 18.10 -20.04 -5.90
N VAL A 247 17.16 -19.53 -6.70
CA VAL A 247 17.24 -19.53 -8.18
C VAL A 247 17.00 -18.13 -8.72
N GLY A 248 17.84 -17.71 -9.66
CA GLY A 248 17.78 -16.36 -10.19
C GLY A 248 18.54 -16.16 -11.50
N PHE A 249 18.89 -14.92 -11.77
CA PHE A 249 19.69 -14.50 -12.90
C PHE A 249 20.97 -13.81 -12.45
N GLN A 250 22.05 -13.99 -13.22
CA GLN A 250 23.25 -13.17 -13.13
C GLN A 250 23.31 -12.27 -14.37
N PHE A 251 23.54 -10.99 -14.13
CA PHE A 251 23.65 -9.99 -15.19
C PHE A 251 25.09 -9.77 -15.63
N THR A 252 25.24 -9.46 -16.91
CA THR A 252 26.43 -8.77 -17.41
C THR A 252 26.06 -7.33 -17.70
N GLU A 253 26.87 -6.38 -17.27
CA GLU A 253 26.70 -4.98 -17.67
C GLU A 253 26.93 -4.83 -19.18
N ASP A 254 26.17 -3.93 -19.79
CA ASP A 254 26.35 -3.50 -21.17
C ASP A 254 26.53 -1.98 -21.17
N ASP A 255 27.50 -1.51 -21.96
CA ASP A 255 27.89 -0.09 -22.04
C ASP A 255 26.90 0.76 -22.84
N GLU A 256 25.91 0.14 -23.51
CA GLU A 256 24.88 0.85 -24.27
C GLU A 256 24.13 1.84 -23.36
N GLU A 257 24.37 3.14 -23.58
CA GLU A 257 23.74 4.19 -22.80
C GLU A 257 22.23 4.27 -23.09
N THR A 258 21.43 3.83 -22.13
CA THR A 258 20.01 4.20 -22.10
C THR A 258 19.88 5.32 -21.07
N ASN A 259 19.91 6.58 -21.52
CA ASN A 259 19.76 7.71 -20.61
C ASN A 259 18.34 7.76 -20.02
N PRO A 260 18.18 7.94 -18.70
CA PRO A 260 16.87 8.02 -18.09
C PRO A 260 16.10 9.22 -18.65
N SER A 261 14.86 8.99 -19.04
CA SER A 261 13.99 10.03 -19.58
C SER A 261 13.16 10.71 -18.48
N ILE A 262 12.46 11.78 -18.85
CA ILE A 262 11.41 12.37 -18.00
C ILE A 262 10.09 11.73 -18.37
N VAL A 263 9.34 11.28 -17.36
CA VAL A 263 7.98 10.74 -17.53
C VAL A 263 6.98 11.80 -17.12
N LYS A 264 6.06 12.11 -18.01
CA LYS A 264 4.95 13.04 -17.77
C LYS A 264 3.64 12.28 -17.90
N ALA A 265 2.75 12.44 -16.92
CA ALA A 265 1.41 11.88 -17.01
C ALA A 265 0.39 13.03 -16.98
N TYR A 266 -0.45 13.05 -18.01
CA TYR A 266 -1.53 14.01 -18.19
C TYR A 266 -2.81 13.22 -18.40
N ASN A 267 -3.76 13.32 -17.45
CA ASN A 267 -4.98 12.53 -17.45
C ASN A 267 -4.66 11.02 -17.57
N ASP A 268 -5.12 10.39 -18.65
CA ASP A 268 -4.87 8.98 -18.94
C ASP A 268 -3.63 8.72 -19.78
N VAL A 269 -3.00 9.77 -20.32
CA VAL A 269 -1.85 9.66 -21.22
C VAL A 269 -0.55 9.77 -20.43
N ILE A 270 0.33 8.79 -20.59
CA ILE A 270 1.66 8.75 -20.00
C ILE A 270 2.69 8.83 -21.12
N ILE A 271 3.52 9.84 -21.07
CA ILE A 271 4.53 10.14 -22.09
C ILE A 271 5.91 9.94 -21.48
N CYS A 272 6.74 9.14 -22.14
CA CYS A 272 8.15 8.93 -21.81
C CYS A 272 8.97 9.26 -23.05
N ASP A 273 9.81 10.29 -22.98
CA ASP A 273 10.60 10.81 -24.12
C ASP A 273 9.79 10.98 -25.42
N LYS A 274 8.70 11.77 -25.36
CA LYS A 274 7.76 12.04 -26.47
C LYS A 274 6.99 10.82 -26.99
N LYS A 275 7.20 9.62 -26.43
CA LYS A 275 6.46 8.41 -26.75
C LYS A 275 5.29 8.21 -25.79
N ASP A 276 4.10 8.02 -26.33
CA ASP A 276 2.96 7.56 -25.55
C ASP A 276 3.17 6.08 -25.15
N ILE A 277 3.27 5.85 -23.84
CA ILE A 277 3.48 4.54 -23.23
C ILE A 277 2.26 4.07 -22.43
N SER A 278 1.10 4.72 -22.57
CA SER A 278 -0.10 4.43 -21.79
C SER A 278 -0.60 3.00 -21.98
N ASN A 279 -0.39 2.43 -23.18
CA ASN A 279 -0.77 1.06 -23.52
C ASN A 279 0.35 0.02 -23.29
N TYR A 280 1.48 0.44 -22.71
CA TYR A 280 2.61 -0.44 -22.43
C TYR A 280 2.39 -1.18 -21.11
N GLN A 281 3.22 -2.19 -20.87
CA GLN A 281 3.32 -2.84 -19.57
C GLN A 281 4.18 -1.96 -18.67
N LEU A 282 3.57 -1.34 -17.66
CA LEU A 282 4.21 -0.32 -16.84
C LEU A 282 4.59 -0.85 -15.47
N PHE A 283 5.80 -0.54 -15.03
CA PHE A 283 6.28 -0.85 -13.70
C PHE A 283 6.83 0.40 -13.03
N GLY A 284 6.43 0.63 -11.79
CA GLY A 284 6.90 1.72 -10.97
C GLY A 284 7.95 1.22 -9.97
N TYR A 285 9.14 1.79 -10.07
CA TYR A 285 10.27 1.54 -9.18
C TYR A 285 10.48 2.73 -8.25
N LEU A 286 10.52 2.48 -6.95
CA LEU A 286 10.80 3.49 -5.93
C LEU A 286 11.99 3.03 -5.09
N GLU A 287 13.08 3.79 -5.18
CA GLU A 287 14.27 3.56 -4.35
C GLU A 287 13.97 3.88 -2.88
N ASN A 288 14.66 3.20 -1.97
CA ASN A 288 14.52 3.39 -0.53
C ASN A 288 14.82 4.83 -0.08
N ALA A 289 15.73 5.54 -0.75
CA ALA A 289 16.00 6.96 -0.50
C ALA A 289 14.78 7.88 -0.65
N TYR A 290 13.74 7.44 -1.38
CA TYR A 290 12.47 8.16 -1.56
C TYR A 290 11.29 7.49 -0.84
N ASN A 291 11.57 6.52 0.03
CA ASN A 291 10.57 5.72 0.72
C ASN A 291 10.85 5.60 2.22
N ILE A 292 10.24 6.47 3.00
CA ILE A 292 10.36 6.51 4.47
C ILE A 292 9.75 5.28 5.17
N ASP A 293 8.94 4.48 4.46
CA ASP A 293 8.23 3.33 5.02
C ASP A 293 8.97 2.01 4.83
N SER A 294 10.07 1.97 4.06
CA SER A 294 10.77 0.73 3.71
C SER A 294 12.22 0.97 3.32
N ASP A 295 13.12 0.19 3.94
CA ASP A 295 14.56 0.21 3.65
C ASP A 295 14.93 -0.50 2.35
N VAL A 296 14.01 -1.29 1.79
CA VAL A 296 14.19 -1.99 0.51
C VAL A 296 13.44 -1.28 -0.62
N PRO A 297 14.00 -1.27 -1.84
CA PRO A 297 13.34 -0.67 -2.99
C PRO A 297 12.08 -1.45 -3.38
N ILE A 298 11.10 -0.74 -3.92
CA ILE A 298 9.81 -1.30 -4.31
C ILE A 298 9.71 -1.29 -5.84
N MET A 299 9.40 -2.44 -6.43
CA MET A 299 8.97 -2.55 -7.83
C MET A 299 7.52 -3.02 -7.88
N LYS A 300 6.64 -2.25 -8.49
CA LYS A 300 5.22 -2.59 -8.63
C LYS A 300 4.78 -2.51 -10.07
N TYR A 301 4.04 -3.52 -10.52
CA TYR A 301 3.33 -3.46 -11.78
C TYR A 301 2.13 -2.51 -11.67
N LEU A 302 2.05 -1.55 -12.58
CA LEU A 302 1.07 -0.47 -12.60
C LEU A 302 -0.11 -0.86 -13.50
N LYS A 303 -0.86 -1.88 -13.07
CA LYS A 303 -2.12 -2.30 -13.71
C LYS A 303 -3.27 -1.55 -13.05
N ASN A 304 -4.24 -1.04 -13.84
CA ASN A 304 -5.54 -0.45 -13.45
C ASN A 304 -5.57 0.28 -12.09
N ASP A 305 -5.92 1.57 -12.08
CA ASP A 305 -6.09 2.36 -10.84
C ASP A 305 -4.81 2.46 -9.98
N TYR A 306 -3.66 2.62 -10.64
CA TYR A 306 -2.39 2.83 -9.97
C TYR A 306 -2.23 4.29 -9.48
N LYS A 307 -1.40 4.46 -8.44
CA LYS A 307 -0.94 5.77 -7.95
C LYS A 307 0.54 5.96 -8.25
N PHE A 308 0.92 7.20 -8.54
CA PHE A 308 2.31 7.60 -8.69
C PHE A 308 2.88 8.16 -7.40
N TYR A 309 4.20 8.07 -7.26
CA TYR A 309 4.93 8.62 -6.12
C TYR A 309 6.11 9.49 -6.58
N SER A 310 6.45 10.51 -5.79
CA SER A 310 7.59 11.38 -6.03
C SER A 310 8.90 10.58 -6.04
N GLY A 311 9.77 10.87 -7.01
CA GLY A 311 11.01 10.12 -7.23
C GLY A 311 10.83 8.73 -7.86
N GLN A 312 9.60 8.30 -8.13
CA GLN A 312 9.34 7.00 -8.77
C GLN A 312 9.83 7.00 -10.22
N LYS A 313 10.58 5.95 -10.59
CA LYS A 313 10.96 5.65 -11.97
C LYS A 313 9.91 4.74 -12.59
N ILE A 314 9.46 5.07 -13.79
CA ILE A 314 8.52 4.26 -14.56
C ILE A 314 9.30 3.53 -15.65
N TYR A 315 9.14 2.21 -15.71
CA TYR A 315 9.69 1.33 -16.73
C TYR A 315 8.53 0.86 -17.62
N SER A 316 8.67 1.02 -18.93
CA SER A 316 7.66 0.58 -19.89
C SER A 316 8.19 -0.53 -20.78
N TYR A 317 7.39 -1.57 -20.98
CA TYR A 317 7.72 -2.69 -21.88
C TYR A 317 6.61 -2.88 -22.90
N ASP A 318 6.99 -3.10 -24.16
CA ASP A 318 6.05 -3.31 -25.26
C ASP A 318 5.43 -4.70 -25.15
N GLY A 319 4.25 -4.78 -24.53
CA GLY A 319 3.53 -6.04 -24.36
C GLY A 319 3.20 -6.72 -25.69
N GLY A 320 2.82 -5.95 -26.71
CA GLY A 320 2.49 -6.48 -28.03
C GLY A 320 3.68 -7.19 -28.66
N LYS A 321 4.86 -6.56 -28.63
CA LYS A 321 6.11 -7.16 -29.10
C LYS A 321 6.48 -8.41 -28.29
N ILE A 322 6.41 -8.35 -26.96
CA ILE A 322 6.74 -9.47 -26.07
C ILE A 322 5.88 -10.70 -26.40
N PHE A 323 4.56 -10.52 -26.51
CA PHE A 323 3.64 -11.63 -26.79
C PHE A 323 3.83 -12.18 -28.21
N ALA A 324 4.11 -11.34 -29.20
CA ALA A 324 4.40 -11.79 -30.56
C ALA A 324 5.69 -12.65 -30.63
N GLU A 325 6.78 -12.18 -30.02
CA GLU A 325 8.03 -12.97 -29.94
C GLU A 325 7.82 -14.28 -29.18
N ARG A 326 7.00 -14.27 -28.13
CA ARG A 326 6.64 -15.48 -27.38
C ARG A 326 5.89 -16.49 -28.25
N ILE A 327 4.93 -16.04 -29.06
CA ILE A 327 4.18 -16.92 -29.98
C ILE A 327 5.12 -17.57 -30.99
N LEU A 328 6.06 -16.80 -31.56
CA LEU A 328 7.05 -17.32 -32.50
C LEU A 328 7.98 -18.37 -31.84
N ALA A 329 8.44 -18.11 -30.61
CA ALA A 329 9.26 -19.06 -29.85
C ALA A 329 8.50 -20.37 -29.54
N MET A 330 7.19 -20.29 -29.27
CA MET A 330 6.37 -21.50 -29.07
C MET A 330 6.15 -22.28 -30.37
N GLN A 331 5.99 -21.58 -31.50
CA GLN A 331 5.84 -22.22 -32.81
C GLN A 331 7.13 -22.94 -33.22
N SER A 332 8.30 -22.34 -33.02
CA SER A 332 9.59 -22.97 -33.32
C SER A 332 9.84 -24.22 -32.46
N LYS A 333 9.38 -24.23 -31.19
CA LYS A 333 9.45 -25.41 -30.32
C LYS A 333 8.66 -26.60 -30.88
N LYS A 334 7.52 -26.36 -31.54
CA LYS A 334 6.75 -27.45 -32.18
C LYS A 334 7.57 -28.13 -33.28
N SER A 335 8.43 -27.38 -33.96
CA SER A 335 9.33 -27.91 -35.00
C SER A 335 10.61 -28.53 -34.44
N SER A 336 11.07 -28.11 -33.26
CA SER A 336 12.23 -28.69 -32.57
C SER A 336 11.93 -28.88 -31.07
N PRO A 337 11.34 -30.02 -30.67
CA PRO A 337 10.83 -30.25 -29.32
C PRO A 337 11.90 -30.17 -28.22
N GLN A 338 13.17 -30.41 -28.57
CA GLN A 338 14.30 -30.34 -27.64
C GLN A 338 14.75 -28.89 -27.38
N GLY A 339 14.31 -27.91 -28.18
CA GLY A 339 14.68 -26.52 -28.02
C GLY A 339 14.17 -25.88 -26.73
N ASN A 340 15.01 -25.06 -26.09
CA ASN A 340 14.61 -24.19 -24.99
C ASN A 340 13.98 -22.92 -25.57
N ILE A 341 12.69 -22.68 -25.28
CA ILE A 341 11.93 -21.52 -25.75
C ILE A 341 12.42 -20.18 -25.23
N PHE A 342 13.30 -20.19 -24.23
CA PHE A 342 13.93 -19.00 -23.67
C PHE A 342 15.35 -18.80 -24.19
N VAL A 343 15.88 -19.64 -25.07
CA VAL A 343 17.19 -19.44 -25.71
C VAL A 343 16.98 -18.98 -27.14
N LYS A 344 17.64 -17.89 -27.54
CA LYS A 344 17.54 -17.37 -28.91
C LYS A 344 18.24 -18.34 -29.88
N SER A 345 17.50 -18.86 -30.86
CA SER A 345 18.06 -19.80 -31.85
C SER A 345 19.23 -19.20 -32.64
N SER A 346 19.11 -17.93 -33.04
CA SER A 346 20.14 -17.18 -33.77
C SER A 346 21.35 -16.79 -32.91
N LYS A 347 21.16 -16.71 -31.58
CA LYS A 347 22.18 -16.34 -30.62
C LYS A 347 22.10 -17.27 -29.43
N PRO A 348 22.63 -18.49 -29.55
CA PRO A 348 22.49 -19.53 -28.52
C PRO A 348 23.20 -19.16 -27.21
N HIS A 349 23.89 -18.02 -27.15
CA HIS A 349 24.50 -17.46 -25.94
C HIS A 349 23.58 -16.47 -25.17
N GLU A 350 22.43 -16.09 -25.73
CA GLU A 350 21.48 -15.14 -25.14
C GLU A 350 20.17 -15.82 -24.74
N ILE A 351 19.56 -15.37 -23.63
CA ILE A 351 18.19 -15.72 -23.29
C ILE A 351 17.20 -14.66 -23.81
N TYR A 352 15.93 -15.03 -23.97
CA TYR A 352 14.86 -14.08 -24.22
C TYR A 352 14.57 -13.29 -22.93
N TYR A 353 15.10 -12.07 -22.89
CA TYR A 353 14.72 -11.02 -21.95
C TYR A 353 14.39 -9.75 -22.74
N TYR A 354 13.66 -8.81 -22.14
CA TYR A 354 13.17 -7.63 -22.85
C TYR A 354 13.70 -6.37 -22.20
N LYS A 355 14.41 -5.55 -22.97
CA LYS A 355 14.80 -4.22 -22.52
C LYS A 355 13.57 -3.31 -22.40
N PRO A 356 13.54 -2.37 -21.43
CA PRO A 356 12.48 -1.38 -21.38
C PRO A 356 12.46 -0.59 -22.69
N ALA A 357 11.26 -0.37 -23.22
CA ALA A 357 11.06 0.48 -24.39
C ALA A 357 11.31 1.96 -24.05
N CYS A 358 11.05 2.34 -22.80
CA CYS A 358 11.45 3.61 -22.20
C CYS A 358 11.54 3.42 -20.68
N TYR A 359 12.41 4.18 -20.02
CA TYR A 359 12.35 4.32 -18.57
C TYR A 359 12.71 5.74 -18.16
N GLY A 360 12.11 6.22 -17.07
CA GLY A 360 12.33 7.59 -16.65
C GLY A 360 11.69 7.94 -15.32
N THR A 361 12.13 9.03 -14.72
CA THR A 361 11.60 9.52 -13.44
C THR A 361 10.34 10.33 -13.68
N ILE A 362 9.31 10.11 -12.87
CA ILE A 362 8.13 10.97 -12.88
C ILE A 362 8.49 12.35 -12.34
N LEU A 363 8.09 13.40 -13.05
CA LEU A 363 8.41 14.76 -12.64
C LEU A 363 7.68 15.11 -11.34
N ASP A 364 8.40 15.72 -10.40
CA ASP A 364 7.79 16.27 -9.19
C ASP A 364 6.77 17.36 -9.55
N LYS A 365 5.64 17.38 -8.83
CA LYS A 365 4.51 18.28 -9.08
C LYS A 365 4.34 19.28 -7.94
N SER A 366 3.85 20.47 -8.26
CA SER A 366 3.46 21.43 -7.23
C SER A 366 2.33 20.88 -6.36
N ALA A 367 2.49 21.01 -5.05
CA ALA A 367 1.49 20.60 -4.09
C ALA A 367 1.34 21.63 -2.97
N VAL A 368 0.19 21.62 -2.32
CA VAL A 368 -0.10 22.44 -1.14
C VAL A 368 -0.42 21.53 0.02
N LEU A 369 0.15 21.80 1.20
CA LEU A 369 -0.22 21.08 2.40
C LEU A 369 -1.62 21.49 2.84
N LYS A 370 -2.52 20.52 3.00
CA LYS A 370 -3.89 20.71 3.46
C LYS A 370 -4.19 19.82 4.67
N PRO A 371 -5.13 20.20 5.54
CA PRO A 371 -5.55 19.37 6.64
C PRO A 371 -6.25 18.10 6.14
N LYS A 372 -5.99 17.00 6.85
CA LYS A 372 -6.60 15.69 6.65
C LYS A 372 -7.17 15.24 7.99
N VAL A 373 -8.45 14.87 8.01
CA VAL A 373 -9.11 14.30 9.19
C VAL A 373 -9.22 12.81 8.96
N SER A 374 -8.57 12.03 9.82
CA SER A 374 -8.40 10.59 9.63
C SER A 374 -7.83 10.29 8.23
N ASN A 375 -8.64 9.74 7.31
CA ASN A 375 -8.21 9.40 5.95
C ASN A 375 -8.71 10.36 4.87
N ILE A 376 -9.41 11.44 5.24
CA ILE A 376 -10.09 12.33 4.29
C ILE A 376 -9.41 13.69 4.29
N VAL A 377 -8.83 14.06 3.15
CA VAL A 377 -8.33 15.42 2.89
C VAL A 377 -9.51 16.37 2.87
N GLN A 378 -9.42 17.44 3.64
CA GLN A 378 -10.53 18.38 3.79
C GLN A 378 -10.62 19.30 2.58
N LYS A 379 -11.87 19.66 2.22
CA LYS A 379 -12.15 20.64 1.17
C LYS A 379 -12.11 22.04 1.75
N GLU A 380 -11.54 22.96 1.00
CA GLU A 380 -11.56 24.38 1.33
C GLU A 380 -12.98 24.94 1.20
N SER A 381 -13.44 25.68 2.22
CA SER A 381 -14.65 26.51 2.11
C SER A 381 -14.37 27.89 1.51
N ASP A 382 -13.13 28.36 1.69
CA ASP A 382 -12.53 29.56 1.09
C ASP A 382 -11.00 29.33 1.06
N LYS A 383 -10.23 30.21 0.43
CA LYS A 383 -8.76 30.08 0.28
C LYS A 383 -8.09 29.82 1.64
N MET A 384 -7.61 28.59 1.86
CA MET A 384 -7.01 28.12 3.11
C MET A 384 -7.92 28.23 4.36
N VAL A 385 -9.23 28.10 4.18
CA VAL A 385 -10.21 28.02 5.27
C VAL A 385 -10.96 26.70 5.18
N PHE A 386 -11.02 25.98 6.30
CA PHE A 386 -11.60 24.65 6.39
C PHE A 386 -12.66 24.61 7.50
N LYS A 387 -13.85 24.11 7.18
CA LYS A 387 -14.92 23.92 8.16
C LYS A 387 -14.90 22.49 8.68
N ILE A 388 -14.53 22.31 9.95
CA ILE A 388 -14.41 21.00 10.58
C ILE A 388 -15.20 21.02 11.89
N THR A 389 -16.20 20.15 12.02
CA THR A 389 -16.91 19.98 13.29
C THR A 389 -15.99 19.26 14.27
N ASN A 390 -15.92 19.73 15.52
CA ASN A 390 -15.17 19.04 16.57
C ASN A 390 -16.02 17.98 17.31
N GLN A 391 -17.32 17.95 17.02
CA GLN A 391 -18.28 16.99 17.57
C GLN A 391 -18.75 15.99 16.50
N GLY A 392 -19.47 14.95 16.94
CA GLY A 392 -20.11 13.97 16.07
C GLY A 392 -19.11 13.02 15.41
N VAL A 393 -19.20 12.87 14.08
CA VAL A 393 -18.39 11.92 13.29
C VAL A 393 -16.87 12.18 13.41
N ASN A 394 -16.49 13.42 13.72
CA ASN A 394 -15.10 13.82 13.87
C ASN A 394 -14.58 13.77 15.31
N ALA A 395 -15.45 13.65 16.31
CA ALA A 395 -15.02 13.63 17.71
C ALA A 395 -14.13 12.40 17.98
N GLY A 396 -12.95 12.63 18.57
CA GLY A 396 -11.96 11.58 18.80
C GLY A 396 -11.13 11.17 17.57
N ASN A 397 -11.43 11.68 16.38
CA ASN A 397 -10.53 11.56 15.23
C ASN A 397 -9.32 12.47 15.42
N LYS A 398 -8.35 12.32 14.52
CA LYS A 398 -7.15 13.15 14.51
C LYS A 398 -7.06 13.96 13.23
N ILE A 399 -6.52 15.16 13.36
CA ILE A 399 -6.14 16.02 12.25
C ILE A 399 -4.64 15.91 11.99
N SER A 400 -4.27 15.78 10.73
CA SER A 400 -2.90 15.74 10.23
C SER A 400 -2.78 16.58 8.96
N CYS A 401 -1.61 16.59 8.35
CA CYS A 401 -1.33 17.33 7.12
C CYS A 401 -1.09 16.37 5.95
N HIS A 402 -1.59 16.72 4.77
CA HIS A 402 -1.40 15.93 3.56
C HIS A 402 -1.02 16.84 2.39
N ALA A 403 -0.05 16.42 1.58
CA ALA A 403 0.36 17.16 0.40
C ALA A 403 -0.60 16.87 -0.77
N VAL A 404 -1.34 17.89 -1.19
CA VAL A 404 -2.33 17.79 -2.27
C VAL A 404 -1.79 18.42 -3.53
N VAL A 405 -1.66 17.63 -4.59
CA VAL A 405 -1.25 18.08 -5.92
C VAL A 405 -2.36 18.89 -6.57
N GLU A 406 -2.05 20.07 -7.10
CA GLU A 406 -3.04 21.02 -7.62
C GLU A 406 -3.76 20.54 -8.90
N ASP A 407 -3.10 19.72 -9.72
CA ASP A 407 -3.57 19.28 -11.05
C ASP A 407 -3.84 17.76 -11.15
N ASP A 408 -4.34 17.14 -10.07
CA ASP A 408 -4.65 15.70 -10.03
C ASP A 408 -6.05 15.37 -10.58
N TYR A 409 -6.17 15.27 -11.91
CA TYR A 409 -7.46 15.04 -12.59
C TYR A 409 -8.14 13.69 -12.27
N ASN A 410 -7.39 12.66 -11.85
CA ASN A 410 -7.91 11.28 -11.69
C ASN A 410 -7.51 10.61 -10.36
N GLY A 411 -7.02 11.37 -9.36
CA GLY A 411 -6.58 10.81 -8.09
C GLY A 411 -5.26 10.01 -8.14
N ARG A 412 -4.59 9.94 -9.31
CA ARG A 412 -3.33 9.19 -9.49
C ARG A 412 -2.17 9.79 -8.71
N PHE A 413 -2.26 11.09 -8.39
CA PHE A 413 -1.28 11.83 -7.62
C PHE A 413 -1.74 12.10 -6.17
N SER A 414 -2.87 11.51 -5.75
CA SER A 414 -3.46 11.74 -4.43
C SER A 414 -2.50 11.44 -3.28
N ASP A 415 -1.61 10.46 -3.45
CA ASP A 415 -0.60 10.06 -2.45
C ASP A 415 0.83 10.35 -2.90
N PHE A 416 1.02 11.28 -3.84
CA PHE A 416 2.28 11.45 -4.55
C PHE A 416 3.50 11.66 -3.64
N TYR A 417 3.36 12.43 -2.56
CA TYR A 417 4.46 12.74 -1.65
C TYR A 417 4.49 11.87 -0.37
N VAL A 418 3.51 10.99 -0.15
CA VAL A 418 3.34 10.29 1.14
C VAL A 418 4.50 9.36 1.49
N LYS A 419 5.17 8.81 0.47
CA LYS A 419 6.32 7.90 0.65
C LYS A 419 7.62 8.66 0.88
N ARG A 420 7.71 9.92 0.46
CA ARG A 420 8.95 10.68 0.49
C ARG A 420 9.04 11.60 1.72
N TYR A 421 7.91 12.13 2.18
CA TYR A 421 7.89 13.15 3.23
C TYR A 421 6.89 12.83 4.33
N LYS A 422 7.30 13.13 5.57
CA LYS A 422 6.39 13.27 6.70
C LYS A 422 6.01 14.74 6.89
N THR A 423 4.79 14.96 7.31
CA THR A 423 4.24 16.27 7.59
C THR A 423 4.04 16.44 9.09
N LYS A 424 4.18 17.67 9.58
CA LYS A 424 3.82 18.05 10.94
C LYS A 424 2.77 19.15 10.87
N ILE A 425 1.90 19.14 11.86
CA ILE A 425 0.86 20.13 12.11
C ILE A 425 1.13 20.82 13.44
N GLN A 426 0.86 22.12 13.48
CA GLN A 426 0.96 22.94 14.68
C GLN A 426 -0.17 23.97 14.66
N ARG A 427 -0.85 24.15 15.80
CA ARG A 427 -1.69 25.33 15.97
C ARG A 427 -0.78 26.52 16.28
N VAL A 428 -0.93 27.60 15.53
CA VAL A 428 -0.11 28.82 15.68
C VAL A 428 -0.93 29.99 16.24
N LYS A 429 -2.25 29.97 16.05
CA LYS A 429 -3.18 30.91 16.70
C LYS A 429 -4.44 30.20 17.18
N ASP A 430 -5.00 30.65 18.29
CA ASP A 430 -6.26 30.12 18.83
C ASP A 430 -7.50 30.66 18.09
N SER A 431 -8.69 30.33 18.60
CA SER A 431 -9.99 30.77 18.07
C SER A 431 -10.16 32.30 18.09
N LYS A 432 -9.38 33.00 18.91
CA LYS A 432 -9.39 34.45 19.11
C LYS A 432 -8.27 35.15 18.32
N GLY A 433 -7.45 34.41 17.58
CA GLY A 433 -6.34 34.96 16.80
C GLY A 433 -5.07 35.21 17.61
N GLN A 434 -5.04 34.84 18.89
CA GLN A 434 -3.87 35.01 19.76
C GLN A 434 -2.81 33.95 19.43
N PRO A 435 -1.52 34.29 19.41
CA PRO A 435 -0.46 33.32 19.16
C PRO A 435 -0.45 32.24 20.24
N VAL A 436 -0.31 30.97 19.83
CA VAL A 436 -0.14 29.85 20.75
C VAL A 436 1.19 29.15 20.49
N ASN A 437 1.89 28.77 21.56
CA ASN A 437 3.17 28.08 21.49
C ASN A 437 2.98 26.58 21.76
N GLU A 438 2.28 25.90 20.85
CA GLU A 438 2.10 24.45 20.92
C GLU A 438 3.24 23.71 20.22
N SER A 439 3.57 22.51 20.68
CA SER A 439 4.58 21.69 20.00
C SER A 439 4.04 21.15 18.67
N LYS A 440 4.93 21.08 17.68
CA LYS A 440 4.64 20.44 16.39
C LYS A 440 4.40 18.94 16.60
N ALA A 441 3.35 18.41 15.98
CA ALA A 441 3.00 16.99 16.07
C ALA A 441 2.69 16.43 14.67
N PHE A 442 2.75 15.10 14.49
CA PHE A 442 2.30 14.47 13.25
C PHE A 442 0.78 14.49 13.12
N GLU A 443 0.10 14.37 14.26
CA GLU A 443 -1.36 14.35 14.36
C GLU A 443 -1.76 15.08 15.65
N ILE A 444 -2.87 15.81 15.61
CA ILE A 444 -3.49 16.47 16.77
C ILE A 444 -4.90 15.87 16.95
N PRO A 445 -5.31 15.50 18.17
CA PRO A 445 -6.67 15.02 18.40
C PRO A 445 -7.70 16.14 18.21
N ILE A 446 -8.84 15.81 17.61
CA ILE A 446 -10.01 16.68 17.58
C ILE A 446 -10.69 16.58 18.94
N ILE A 447 -10.71 17.68 19.68
CA ILE A 447 -11.24 17.77 21.05
C ILE A 447 -12.51 18.62 21.10
N ASP A 448 -13.38 18.32 22.05
CA ASP A 448 -14.67 19.01 22.23
C ASP A 448 -14.51 20.48 22.65
N ASP A 449 -13.36 20.83 23.24
CA ASP A 449 -13.02 22.19 23.66
C ASP A 449 -12.74 23.09 22.43
N ALA A 450 -13.76 23.85 22.02
CA ALA A 450 -13.74 24.71 20.85
C ALA A 450 -12.62 25.77 20.88
N ASP A 451 -12.31 26.33 22.06
CA ASP A 451 -11.26 27.35 22.21
C ASP A 451 -9.86 26.75 22.05
N LYS A 452 -9.70 25.46 22.32
CA LYS A 452 -8.44 24.73 22.14
C LYS A 452 -8.30 24.04 20.80
N PHE A 453 -9.38 23.82 20.06
CA PHE A 453 -9.34 23.20 18.74
C PHE A 453 -9.42 24.19 17.58
N TYR A 454 -10.25 25.23 17.65
CA TYR A 454 -10.37 26.18 16.55
C TYR A 454 -9.21 27.18 16.54
N GLY A 455 -8.93 27.72 15.35
CA GLY A 455 -7.86 28.72 15.16
C GLY A 455 -7.08 28.55 13.85
N THR A 456 -5.90 29.16 13.81
CA THR A 456 -4.98 29.06 12.67
C THR A 456 -3.94 27.98 12.92
N TYR A 457 -3.80 27.11 11.93
CA TYR A 457 -2.84 26.01 11.92
C TYR A 457 -1.81 26.22 10.82
N LYS A 458 -0.64 25.63 11.01
CA LYS A 458 0.42 25.56 10.01
C LYS A 458 0.78 24.09 9.77
N CYS A 459 0.87 23.74 8.50
CA CYS A 459 1.46 22.49 8.06
C CYS A 459 2.88 22.74 7.56
N GLU A 460 3.80 21.84 7.88
CA GLU A 460 5.19 21.87 7.40
C GLU A 460 5.72 20.46 7.17
N LEU A 461 6.79 20.35 6.40
CA LEU A 461 7.52 19.11 6.22
C LEU A 461 8.49 18.90 7.38
N GLU A 462 8.56 17.68 7.91
CA GLU A 462 9.54 17.36 8.96
C GLU A 462 10.98 17.56 8.45
N ASN A 463 11.23 17.14 7.21
CA ASN A 463 12.50 17.30 6.52
C ASN A 463 12.21 17.87 5.12
N PRO A 464 12.13 19.21 4.97
CA PRO A 464 11.75 19.82 3.69
C PRO A 464 12.75 19.53 2.56
N GLY A 465 13.99 19.18 2.90
CA GLY A 465 15.05 18.95 1.94
C GLY A 465 15.24 20.17 1.03
N SER A 466 15.38 19.94 -0.28
CA SER A 466 15.52 20.99 -1.30
C SER A 466 14.23 21.32 -2.06
N VAL A 467 13.08 20.78 -1.65
CA VAL A 467 11.87 20.81 -2.49
C VAL A 467 11.06 22.09 -2.27
N LYS A 468 11.25 23.05 -3.18
CA LYS A 468 10.44 24.28 -3.28
C LYS A 468 9.02 24.07 -3.84
N LEU A 469 8.67 22.84 -4.25
CA LEU A 469 7.41 22.53 -4.94
C LEU A 469 6.24 22.27 -4.00
N ILE A 470 6.50 22.03 -2.70
CA ILE A 470 5.45 21.84 -1.70
C ILE A 470 5.28 23.16 -0.95
N SER A 471 4.13 23.81 -1.13
CA SER A 471 3.82 25.05 -0.45
C SER A 471 3.30 24.77 0.96
N GLU A 472 4.09 25.19 1.94
CA GLU A 472 3.71 25.25 3.35
C GLU A 472 2.95 26.56 3.60
N LYS A 473 1.72 26.46 4.08
CA LYS A 473 0.84 27.61 4.30
C LYS A 473 0.11 27.46 5.63
N GLU A 474 -0.22 28.60 6.21
CA GLU A 474 -1.19 28.68 7.29
C GLU A 474 -2.61 28.50 6.73
N PHE A 475 -3.47 27.85 7.50
CA PHE A 475 -4.88 27.71 7.21
C PHE A 475 -5.71 27.85 8.47
N VAL A 476 -6.96 28.26 8.31
CA VAL A 476 -7.88 28.48 9.42
C VAL A 476 -8.87 27.32 9.49
N ILE A 477 -9.04 26.76 10.69
CA ILE A 477 -10.10 25.79 10.97
C ILE A 477 -11.21 26.50 11.72
N LEU A 478 -12.42 26.44 11.14
CA LEU A 478 -13.64 27.01 11.70
C LEU A 478 -14.65 25.91 12.02
N PRO A 479 -15.57 26.14 12.97
CA PRO A 479 -16.68 25.24 13.21
C PRO A 479 -17.60 25.13 11.99
N GLY A 480 -18.26 23.98 11.83
CA GLY A 480 -19.26 23.77 10.78
C GLY A 480 -20.50 24.66 10.98
N GLU A 481 -20.88 24.89 12.24
CA GLU A 481 -21.97 25.77 12.66
C GLU A 481 -21.43 27.11 13.19
N VAL A 482 -22.29 28.12 13.32
CA VAL A 482 -21.90 29.46 13.78
C VAL A 482 -21.77 29.48 15.31
N LEU A 483 -20.56 29.69 15.82
CA LEU A 483 -20.24 29.96 17.20
C LEU A 483 -20.09 31.48 17.39
N ILE A 484 -20.88 32.09 18.28
CA ILE A 484 -20.79 33.52 18.62
C ILE A 484 -20.38 33.67 20.08
N HIS A 485 -19.19 34.21 20.31
CA HIS A 485 -18.75 34.64 21.63
C HIS A 485 -19.19 36.08 21.86
N LYS A 486 -19.87 36.36 22.96
CA LYS A 486 -20.43 37.68 23.26
C LYS A 486 -19.69 38.34 24.41
N ASN A 487 -19.39 39.62 24.25
CA ASN A 487 -18.84 40.47 25.30
C ASN A 487 -19.65 41.77 25.38
N ASP A 488 -20.30 41.99 26.51
CA ASP A 488 -21.15 43.16 26.74
C ASP A 488 -20.35 44.23 27.48
N ILE A 489 -20.26 45.43 26.90
CA ILE A 489 -19.58 46.59 27.47
C ILE A 489 -20.60 47.71 27.65
N TYR A 490 -20.64 48.32 28.83
CA TYR A 490 -21.50 49.46 29.11
C TYR A 490 -20.66 50.74 28.99
N LEU A 491 -21.09 51.64 28.11
CA LEU A 491 -20.44 52.93 27.88
C LEU A 491 -21.39 54.10 28.17
N SER A 492 -20.81 55.23 28.56
CA SER A 492 -21.56 56.46 28.75
C SER A 492 -22.04 56.96 27.38
N ASN A 493 -23.26 57.48 27.31
CA ASN A 493 -23.78 58.10 26.07
C ASN A 493 -22.95 59.30 25.57
N ASN A 494 -22.12 59.88 26.45
CA ASN A 494 -21.19 60.96 26.11
C ASN A 494 -19.88 60.46 25.48
N ASP A 495 -19.63 59.16 25.49
CA ASP A 495 -18.43 58.58 24.89
C ASP A 495 -18.60 58.46 23.37
N LYS A 496 -17.97 59.38 22.63
CA LYS A 496 -18.02 59.39 21.15
C LYS A 496 -17.38 58.14 20.55
N ASP A 497 -16.46 57.49 21.26
CA ASP A 497 -15.81 56.28 20.79
C ASP A 497 -16.74 55.07 20.83
N ALA A 498 -17.88 55.15 21.52
CA ALA A 498 -18.89 54.09 21.53
C ALA A 498 -19.55 53.88 20.16
N LEU A 499 -19.50 54.88 19.28
CA LEU A 499 -20.15 54.87 17.96
C LEU A 499 -19.29 54.25 16.85
N ARG A 500 -18.09 53.76 17.18
CA ARG A 500 -17.18 53.15 16.21
C ARG A 500 -16.89 51.69 16.53
N CYS A 501 -16.66 50.92 15.46
CA CYS A 501 -16.00 49.63 15.55
C CYS A 501 -14.64 49.75 14.86
N ASP A 502 -13.57 49.45 15.59
CA ASP A 502 -12.26 49.32 14.98
C ASP A 502 -12.27 48.22 13.92
N LEU A 503 -11.47 48.36 12.87
CA LEU A 503 -11.35 47.32 11.83
C LEU A 503 -10.66 46.07 12.35
N LYS A 504 -9.94 46.19 13.47
CA LYS A 504 -9.26 45.13 14.21
C LYS A 504 -9.70 45.13 15.67
N SER A 505 -10.04 43.97 16.22
CA SER A 505 -10.28 43.83 17.66
C SER A 505 -8.98 43.96 18.45
N ALA A 506 -9.07 44.04 19.79
CA ALA A 506 -7.90 43.99 20.66
C ALA A 506 -7.08 42.69 20.47
N GLU A 507 -7.74 41.62 20.05
CA GLU A 507 -7.19 40.31 19.69
C GLU A 507 -6.81 40.19 18.20
N ASN A 508 -6.82 41.30 17.46
CA ASN A 508 -6.43 41.40 16.05
C ASN A 508 -7.35 40.65 15.05
N LEU A 509 -8.59 40.34 15.47
CA LEU A 509 -9.63 39.80 14.59
C LEU A 509 -10.17 40.90 13.66
N THR A 510 -10.65 40.54 12.47
CA THR A 510 -11.10 41.55 11.48
C THR A 510 -12.58 41.84 11.63
N LEU A 511 -12.96 43.12 11.57
CA LEU A 511 -14.35 43.53 11.58
C LEU A 511 -15.09 42.88 10.41
N TYR A 512 -16.14 42.13 10.72
CA TYR A 512 -17.01 41.49 9.77
C TYR A 512 -18.23 42.35 9.48
N GLU A 513 -18.94 42.73 10.55
CA GLU A 513 -20.18 43.49 10.49
C GLU A 513 -20.31 44.42 11.70
N LEU A 514 -20.71 45.66 11.47
CA LEU A 514 -21.15 46.59 12.51
C LEU A 514 -22.67 46.64 12.46
N ARG A 515 -23.34 46.47 13.60
CA ARG A 515 -24.80 46.59 13.74
C ARG A 515 -25.13 47.71 14.71
N VAL A 516 -26.07 48.57 14.34
CA VAL A 516 -26.64 49.59 15.22
C VAL A 516 -28.12 49.31 15.37
N ARG A 517 -28.55 49.03 16.61
CA ARG A 517 -29.95 48.80 16.96
C ARG A 517 -30.44 49.92 17.87
N PHE A 518 -31.62 50.41 17.54
CA PHE A 518 -32.36 51.39 18.35
C PHE A 518 -33.52 50.71 19.07
N ASP A 519 -33.90 51.24 20.23
CA ASP A 519 -35.07 50.76 21.00
C ASP A 519 -36.37 50.74 20.19
N ASN A 520 -36.51 51.64 19.21
CA ASN A 520 -37.68 51.67 18.32
C ASN A 520 -37.68 50.56 17.23
N GLY A 521 -36.75 49.62 17.30
CA GLY A 521 -36.63 48.50 16.36
C GLY A 521 -35.90 48.81 15.06
N ARG A 522 -35.47 50.06 14.83
CA ARG A 522 -34.63 50.40 13.67
C ARG A 522 -33.27 49.72 13.81
N ASN A 523 -32.83 49.05 12.75
CA ASN A 523 -31.56 48.35 12.69
C ASN A 523 -30.79 48.78 11.44
N PHE A 524 -29.56 49.23 11.62
CA PHE A 524 -28.62 49.49 10.54
C PHE A 524 -27.48 48.48 10.63
N LYS A 525 -26.94 48.10 9.47
CA LYS A 525 -25.78 47.22 9.39
C LYS A 525 -24.81 47.72 8.34
N TYR A 526 -23.53 47.51 8.61
CA TYR A 526 -22.43 47.75 7.70
C TYR A 526 -21.61 46.47 7.59
N SER A 527 -21.44 45.95 6.37
CA SER A 527 -20.71 44.71 6.10
C SER A 527 -19.37 44.99 5.43
N TYR A 528 -18.28 44.98 6.21
CA TYR A 528 -16.93 45.33 5.74
C TYR A 528 -16.45 44.46 4.56
N PHE A 529 -16.67 43.14 4.61
CA PHE A 529 -16.24 42.23 3.54
C PHE A 529 -17.05 42.32 2.24
N LYS A 530 -18.24 42.94 2.27
CA LYS A 530 -19.00 43.24 1.05
C LYS A 530 -18.48 44.48 0.35
N LYS A 531 -17.46 45.15 0.92
CA LYS A 531 -16.96 46.46 0.49
C LYS A 531 -18.12 47.45 0.29
N GLU A 532 -19.07 47.44 1.22
CA GLU A 532 -20.11 48.47 1.22
C GLU A 532 -19.41 49.83 1.32
N GLU A 533 -19.64 50.67 0.31
CA GLU A 533 -19.05 52.01 0.23
C GLU A 533 -19.53 52.85 1.42
N SER A 534 -18.71 53.83 1.82
CA SER A 534 -19.11 54.83 2.81
C SER A 534 -20.40 55.50 2.34
N ASN A 535 -21.39 55.60 3.23
CA ASN A 535 -22.65 56.30 2.96
C ASN A 535 -22.92 57.34 4.06
N GLU A 536 -24.04 58.05 3.99
CA GLU A 536 -24.38 59.07 4.98
C GLU A 536 -24.48 58.53 6.42
N ILE A 537 -24.73 57.21 6.57
CA ILE A 537 -25.00 56.50 7.81
C ILE A 537 -23.72 55.89 8.41
N PHE A 538 -22.82 55.38 7.59
CA PHE A 538 -21.58 54.73 8.00
C PHE A 538 -20.39 55.36 7.28
N LYS A 539 -19.42 55.82 8.08
CA LYS A 539 -18.16 56.37 7.59
C LYS A 539 -17.03 55.39 7.83
N LEU A 540 -16.42 54.89 6.75
CA LEU A 540 -15.21 54.08 6.81
C LEU A 540 -14.00 55.01 6.89
N GLU A 541 -13.31 54.99 8.01
CA GLU A 541 -12.02 55.63 8.21
C GLU A 541 -10.89 54.61 8.01
N LYS A 542 -9.63 55.06 8.09
CA LYS A 542 -8.45 54.21 7.87
C LYS A 542 -8.44 52.94 8.73
N ASP A 543 -8.77 53.06 10.01
CA ASP A 543 -8.61 52.00 11.01
C ASP A 543 -9.91 51.60 11.73
N TYR A 544 -11.04 52.27 11.45
CA TYR A 544 -12.35 51.99 12.08
C TYR A 544 -13.53 52.39 11.20
N VAL A 545 -14.72 51.88 11.51
CA VAL A 545 -15.99 52.30 10.92
C VAL A 545 -16.80 53.01 11.99
N THR A 546 -17.32 54.18 11.69
CA THR A 546 -18.18 54.94 12.61
C THR A 546 -19.60 55.01 12.09
N TYR A 547 -20.56 54.88 12.99
CA TYR A 547 -21.95 55.26 12.73
C TYR A 547 -22.09 56.78 12.82
N ASN A 548 -22.39 57.41 11.70
CA ASN A 548 -22.54 58.85 11.59
C ASN A 548 -23.98 59.25 11.98
N LEU A 549 -24.15 59.85 13.16
CA LEU A 549 -25.45 60.35 13.60
C LEU A 549 -25.78 61.71 12.94
N PRO A 550 -27.01 61.92 12.46
CA PRO A 550 -27.47 63.23 11.99
C PRO A 550 -27.45 64.31 13.09
N SER A 551 -27.62 63.92 14.35
CA SER A 551 -27.62 64.84 15.51
C SER A 551 -27.26 64.12 16.80
N PHE A 552 -26.34 64.68 17.60
CA PHE A 552 -25.97 64.14 18.91
C PHE A 552 -27.13 64.13 19.90
N ASN A 553 -28.15 64.98 19.72
CA ASN A 553 -29.35 64.99 20.56
C ASN A 553 -30.24 63.76 20.34
N ASP A 554 -29.98 62.97 19.29
CA ASP A 554 -30.68 61.71 19.01
C ASP A 554 -29.98 60.48 19.62
N LEU A 555 -28.85 60.64 20.32
CA LEU A 555 -28.28 59.63 21.22
C LEU A 555 -29.20 59.44 22.43
N LYS A 556 -30.37 58.85 22.17
CA LYS A 556 -31.30 58.41 23.21
C LYS A 556 -30.73 57.18 23.89
N ASN A 557 -31.04 57.02 25.17
CA ASN A 557 -30.84 55.75 25.89
C ASN A 557 -31.38 54.59 25.03
N GLY A 558 -30.63 53.49 24.98
CA GLY A 558 -31.05 52.28 24.26
C GLY A 558 -30.47 52.06 22.86
N ILE A 559 -29.55 52.92 22.40
CA ILE A 559 -28.73 52.59 21.24
C ILE A 559 -27.75 51.47 21.63
N VAL A 560 -27.80 50.37 20.88
CA VAL A 560 -26.94 49.20 21.05
C VAL A 560 -26.08 49.05 19.80
N ILE A 561 -24.77 49.02 19.98
CA ILE A 561 -23.82 48.87 18.88
C ILE A 561 -23.10 47.55 19.05
N SER A 562 -23.26 46.64 18.09
CA SER A 562 -22.56 45.36 18.05
C SER A 562 -21.49 45.38 16.97
N CYS A 563 -20.24 45.17 17.37
CA CYS A 563 -19.12 44.92 16.47
C CYS A 563 -18.88 43.41 16.40
N LEU A 564 -19.15 42.82 15.24
CA LEU A 564 -18.90 41.40 14.99
C LEU A 564 -17.55 41.26 14.30
N PHE A 565 -16.59 40.66 15.00
CA PHE A 565 -15.26 40.34 14.49
C PHE A 565 -15.16 38.86 14.15
N GLY A 566 -14.40 38.52 13.11
CA GLY A 566 -14.19 37.12 12.73
C GLY A 566 -12.77 36.87 12.24
N LEU A 567 -12.40 35.58 12.20
CA LEU A 567 -11.22 35.15 11.48
C LEU A 567 -11.44 35.33 9.96
N PRO A 568 -10.38 35.57 9.17
CA PRO A 568 -10.49 35.70 7.72
C PRO A 568 -11.20 34.49 7.08
N GLY A 569 -12.19 34.74 6.21
CA GLY A 569 -12.84 33.74 5.34
C GLY A 569 -14.06 33.00 5.91
N GLY A 570 -14.70 33.47 7.01
CA GLY A 570 -15.98 32.89 7.41
C GLY A 570 -16.71 33.56 8.58
N LYS A 571 -18.03 33.37 8.67
CA LYS A 571 -18.90 33.83 9.77
C LYS A 571 -19.08 32.81 10.90
N ASN A 572 -18.40 31.68 10.82
CA ASN A 572 -18.71 30.54 11.69
C ASN A 572 -18.07 30.65 13.07
N SER A 573 -17.06 31.50 13.26
CA SER A 573 -16.57 31.89 14.59
C SER A 573 -16.54 33.41 14.64
N MET A 574 -17.52 34.01 15.33
CA MET A 574 -17.63 35.45 15.46
C MET A 574 -17.53 35.87 16.93
N TYR A 575 -16.81 36.95 17.16
CA TYR A 575 -16.74 37.63 18.44
C TYR A 575 -17.59 38.89 18.34
N GLU A 576 -18.68 38.94 19.08
CA GLU A 576 -19.58 40.08 19.14
C GLU A 576 -19.25 40.89 20.40
N THR A 577 -18.66 42.07 20.21
CA THR A 577 -18.60 43.09 21.27
C THR A 577 -19.83 43.97 21.15
N THR A 578 -20.68 43.97 22.17
CA THR A 578 -21.89 44.78 22.20
C THR A 578 -21.74 45.92 23.20
N TYR A 579 -21.80 47.14 22.70
CA TYR A 579 -21.79 48.37 23.49
C TYR A 579 -23.22 48.80 23.81
N TYR A 580 -23.54 48.90 25.09
CA TYR A 580 -24.80 49.44 25.58
C TYR A 580 -24.57 50.86 26.10
N LEU A 581 -25.19 51.84 25.44
CA LEU A 581 -25.10 53.24 25.83
C LEU A 581 -26.11 53.55 26.95
N LYS A 582 -25.61 53.95 28.11
CA LYS A 582 -26.42 54.36 29.27
C LYS A 582 -26.04 55.76 29.75
N ASN A 583 -27.01 56.51 30.24
CA ASN A 583 -26.75 57.68 31.08
C ASN A 583 -26.15 57.22 32.41
N ASP A 584 -25.13 57.95 32.88
CA ASP A 584 -24.61 57.88 34.26
C ASP A 584 -23.87 56.59 34.67
N ILE A 585 -22.83 56.21 33.93
CA ILE A 585 -21.87 55.21 34.43
C ILE A 585 -21.05 55.82 35.57
N VAL A 586 -21.49 55.59 36.81
CA VAL A 586 -20.64 55.71 37.99
C VAL A 586 -19.53 54.67 37.86
N VAL A 587 -18.38 55.12 37.37
CA VAL A 587 -17.15 54.33 37.21
C VAL A 587 -16.79 53.73 38.56
N SER A 588 -17.18 52.48 38.78
CA SER A 588 -16.75 51.69 39.93
C SER A 588 -15.31 51.25 39.66
N LYS A 589 -14.34 52.12 39.94
CA LYS A 589 -12.95 51.68 40.05
C LYS A 589 -12.89 50.64 41.18
N PRO A 590 -12.22 49.49 40.98
CA PRO A 590 -12.11 48.47 42.01
C PRO A 590 -11.18 49.01 43.11
N VAL A 591 -11.75 49.66 44.11
CA VAL A 591 -11.04 49.99 45.34
C VAL A 591 -11.14 48.77 46.23
N ILE A 592 -10.02 48.06 46.30
CA ILE A 592 -9.70 47.12 47.35
C ILE A 592 -9.82 47.90 48.65
N ASP A 593 -10.86 47.65 49.44
CA ASP A 593 -10.73 47.82 50.89
C ASP A 593 -11.75 46.98 51.65
N SER A 594 -11.17 46.06 52.39
CA SER A 594 -11.69 45.37 53.56
C SER A 594 -12.45 46.31 54.49
N SER A 595 -13.77 46.17 54.59
CA SER A 595 -14.43 46.30 55.89
C SER A 595 -15.83 45.70 55.83
N SER A 596 -15.95 44.61 56.57
CA SER A 596 -17.16 44.03 57.10
C SER A 596 -18.10 45.11 57.66
N ASN A 597 -19.33 45.15 57.18
CA ASN A 597 -20.48 45.33 58.05
C ASN A 597 -21.72 44.76 57.38
N SER A 598 -21.97 43.50 57.73
CA SER A 598 -23.21 42.77 57.45
C SER A 598 -24.38 43.52 58.08
N LYS A 599 -25.23 44.14 57.25
CA LYS A 599 -26.58 44.51 57.65
C LYS A 599 -27.57 43.54 57.00
N ASN A 600 -28.06 42.67 57.88
CA ASN A 600 -29.25 41.83 57.83
C ASN A 600 -30.27 42.29 56.78
N SER A 601 -30.48 41.42 55.78
CA SER A 601 -31.64 41.46 54.91
C SER A 601 -32.43 40.17 55.17
N GLU A 602 -33.47 40.32 55.98
CA GLU A 602 -34.53 39.35 56.18
C GLU A 602 -35.22 39.08 54.85
N ASN A 603 -34.82 38.00 54.17
CA ASN A 603 -35.67 37.27 53.22
C ASN A 603 -35.12 35.85 52.91
N SER A 604 -34.30 35.29 53.82
CA SER A 604 -33.58 34.03 53.58
C SER A 604 -34.30 32.76 54.05
N GLU A 605 -35.52 32.84 54.60
CA GLU A 605 -36.23 31.63 55.04
C GLU A 605 -36.84 30.84 53.87
N ASN A 606 -37.37 31.50 52.84
CA ASN A 606 -38.02 30.78 51.75
C ASN A 606 -37.03 30.06 50.81
N SER A 607 -35.82 30.61 50.58
CA SER A 607 -34.85 29.98 49.67
C SER A 607 -34.19 28.72 50.25
N LYS A 608 -33.99 28.66 51.58
CA LYS A 608 -33.44 27.47 52.25
C LYS A 608 -34.40 26.29 52.17
N MET A 609 -35.71 26.52 52.27
CA MET A 609 -36.71 25.45 52.20
C MET A 609 -36.75 24.78 50.82
N PHE A 610 -36.66 25.54 49.72
CA PHE A 610 -36.66 24.98 48.36
C PHE A 610 -35.39 24.17 48.04
N ILE A 611 -34.23 24.60 48.54
CA ILE A 611 -32.97 23.86 48.35
C ILE A 611 -33.02 22.52 49.10
N ILE A 612 -33.57 22.50 50.32
CA ILE A 612 -33.72 21.26 51.10
C ILE A 612 -34.68 20.28 50.42
N ILE A 613 -35.80 20.76 49.89
CA ILE A 613 -36.76 19.91 49.15
C ILE A 613 -36.14 19.37 47.86
N GLY A 614 -35.41 20.20 47.10
CA GLY A 614 -34.74 19.78 45.86
C GLY A 614 -33.67 18.70 46.09
N CYS A 615 -32.85 18.84 47.13
CA CYS A 615 -31.86 17.83 47.50
C CYS A 615 -32.52 16.52 47.94
N ALA A 616 -33.62 16.57 48.69
CA ALA A 616 -34.34 15.36 49.11
C ALA A 616 -34.91 14.58 47.92
N VAL A 617 -35.49 15.27 46.93
CA VAL A 617 -36.02 14.63 45.71
C VAL A 617 -34.90 14.04 44.86
N GLY A 618 -33.77 14.76 44.70
CA GLY A 618 -32.61 14.28 43.94
C GLY A 618 -32.01 12.99 44.51
N VAL A 619 -31.85 12.91 45.83
CA VAL A 619 -31.35 11.71 46.52
C VAL A 619 -32.32 10.52 46.33
N LEU A 620 -33.63 10.77 46.36
CA LEU A 620 -34.65 9.75 46.18
C LEU A 620 -34.62 9.16 44.76
N VAL A 621 -34.43 9.99 43.73
CA VAL A 621 -34.27 9.54 42.34
C VAL A 621 -33.03 8.67 42.16
N VAL A 622 -31.89 9.08 42.73
CA VAL A 622 -30.64 8.30 42.67
C VAL A 622 -30.80 6.94 43.38
N LEU A 623 -31.48 6.91 44.52
CA LEU A 623 -31.79 5.67 45.24
C LEU A 623 -32.66 4.72 44.40
N VAL A 624 -33.69 5.23 43.71
CA VAL A 624 -34.54 4.43 42.82
C VAL A 624 -33.72 3.83 41.66
N ILE A 625 -32.79 4.59 41.08
CA ILE A 625 -31.90 4.10 40.02
C ILE A 625 -30.98 2.99 40.54
N ILE A 626 -30.38 3.17 41.72
CA ILE A 626 -29.51 2.16 42.34
C ILE A 626 -30.30 0.87 42.64
N ILE A 627 -31.51 0.99 43.21
CA ILE A 627 -32.38 -0.16 43.48
C ILE A 627 -32.74 -0.89 42.17
N ALA A 628 -33.07 -0.16 41.10
CA ALA A 628 -33.36 -0.76 39.80
C ALA A 628 -32.16 -1.53 39.23
N ILE A 629 -30.95 -0.98 39.33
CA ILE A 629 -29.71 -1.66 38.91
C ILE A 629 -29.49 -2.94 39.72
N ILE A 630 -29.66 -2.89 41.04
CA ILE A 630 -29.52 -4.06 41.92
C ILE A 630 -30.53 -5.16 41.53
N ILE A 631 -31.79 -4.80 41.26
CA ILE A 631 -32.82 -5.74 40.81
C ILE A 631 -32.43 -6.41 39.49
N VAL A 632 -31.88 -5.65 38.53
CA VAL A 632 -31.42 -6.18 37.24
C VAL A 632 -30.26 -7.16 37.42
N ILE A 633 -29.30 -6.84 38.30
CA ILE A 633 -28.16 -7.72 38.61
C ILE A 633 -28.64 -9.01 39.29
N LEU A 634 -29.56 -8.92 40.26
CA LEU A 634 -30.11 -10.09 40.94
C LEU A 634 -30.91 -10.99 40.00
N LYS A 635 -31.68 -10.42 39.06
CA LYS A 635 -32.37 -11.19 38.02
C LYS A 635 -31.39 -11.93 37.11
N LYS A 636 -30.27 -11.31 36.72
CA LYS A 636 -29.24 -11.96 35.91
C LYS A 636 -28.56 -13.13 36.62
N LYS A 637 -28.36 -13.06 37.94
CA LYS A 637 -27.72 -14.17 38.69
C LYS A 637 -28.60 -15.42 38.83
N LYS A 638 -29.93 -15.28 38.90
CA LYS A 638 -30.82 -16.46 38.99
C LYS A 638 -30.84 -17.30 37.70
N THR A 639 -30.59 -16.71 36.55
CA THR A 639 -30.62 -17.43 35.26
C THR A 639 -29.39 -18.30 34.97
N THR A 640 -28.31 -18.22 35.75
CA THR A 640 -27.05 -18.91 35.41
C THR A 640 -26.76 -20.16 36.24
N SER A 641 -27.64 -20.58 37.17
CA SER A 641 -27.40 -21.77 38.01
C SER A 641 -28.14 -23.04 37.57
N LEU A 642 -28.77 -23.05 36.39
CA LEU A 642 -29.42 -24.24 35.82
C LEU A 642 -28.78 -24.65 34.50
N GLN A 643 -27.45 -24.82 34.51
CA GLN A 643 -26.72 -25.52 33.43
C GLN A 643 -25.33 -25.97 33.90
N GLU A 644 -25.22 -26.48 35.13
CA GLU A 644 -24.04 -27.23 35.59
C GLU A 644 -24.48 -28.67 35.89
N ALA A 645 -24.36 -29.57 34.91
CA ALA A 645 -24.27 -31.02 35.15
C ALA A 645 -23.95 -31.79 33.86
N LYS A 646 -22.80 -31.54 33.20
CA LYS A 646 -22.08 -32.53 32.35
C LYS A 646 -20.59 -32.23 32.27
N THR A 647 -19.87 -32.53 33.35
CA THR A 647 -18.46 -32.99 33.30
C THR A 647 -18.44 -34.48 32.89
N PRO A 648 -17.31 -35.14 32.54
CA PRO A 648 -15.96 -34.63 32.30
C PRO A 648 -15.16 -35.34 31.15
N LEU A 649 -13.91 -34.88 30.97
CA LEU A 649 -12.67 -35.68 30.89
C LEU A 649 -11.92 -35.84 29.52
N LYS A 650 -10.70 -35.26 29.53
CA LYS A 650 -9.40 -35.77 29.04
C LYS A 650 -9.00 -35.72 27.56
N ASN A 651 -8.00 -34.84 27.35
CA ASN A 651 -6.67 -35.07 26.78
C ASN A 651 -6.46 -35.42 25.28
N THR A 652 -5.57 -34.60 24.71
CA THR A 652 -4.48 -34.90 23.75
C THR A 652 -4.75 -34.98 22.24
N ALA A 653 -3.99 -34.11 21.54
CA ALA A 653 -3.28 -34.29 20.27
C ALA A 653 -3.94 -33.76 18.96
N PRO A 654 -3.14 -33.28 17.99
CA PRO A 654 -3.45 -32.03 17.29
C PRO A 654 -3.72 -32.16 15.78
N PHE A 655 -4.29 -31.08 15.23
CA PHE A 655 -4.19 -30.57 13.85
C PHE A 655 -4.20 -31.58 12.70
N LYS A 656 -5.37 -31.73 12.06
CA LYS A 656 -5.46 -32.06 10.62
C LYS A 656 -6.61 -31.34 9.92
N ASN A 657 -6.21 -30.62 8.87
CA ASN A 657 -6.84 -30.44 7.57
C ASN A 657 -8.15 -29.63 7.44
N THR A 658 -7.91 -28.37 7.07
CA THR A 658 -8.53 -27.64 5.93
C THR A 658 -9.61 -28.37 5.14
N ALA A 659 -10.83 -27.80 5.20
CA ALA A 659 -11.93 -28.09 4.30
C ALA A 659 -11.83 -27.23 3.01
N PRO A 660 -12.32 -27.72 1.85
CA PRO A 660 -12.09 -27.11 0.55
C PRO A 660 -13.05 -25.96 0.25
N LEU A 661 -12.49 -24.86 -0.27
CA LEU A 661 -13.22 -23.68 -0.73
C LEU A 661 -14.10 -24.02 -1.95
N LYS A 662 -15.40 -23.74 -1.83
CA LYS A 662 -16.42 -23.92 -2.87
C LYS A 662 -16.22 -22.98 -4.06
N ASN A 663 -16.21 -23.58 -5.25
CA ASN A 663 -16.56 -23.08 -6.59
C ASN A 663 -16.98 -21.60 -6.70
N THR A 664 -16.06 -20.78 -7.20
CA THR A 664 -16.39 -19.46 -7.75
C THR A 664 -16.82 -19.61 -9.21
N THR A 665 -18.06 -19.21 -9.45
CA THR A 665 -18.80 -19.17 -10.72
C THR A 665 -18.01 -18.54 -11.88
N GLN A 666 -17.97 -19.26 -13.00
CA GLN A 666 -17.52 -18.78 -14.32
C GLN A 666 -18.39 -17.61 -14.80
N LEU A 667 -17.83 -16.41 -14.87
CA LEU A 667 -18.38 -15.29 -15.64
C LEU A 667 -18.16 -15.56 -17.14
N LYS A 668 -19.22 -15.97 -17.84
CA LYS A 668 -19.30 -15.97 -19.29
C LYS A 668 -19.45 -14.52 -19.78
N ASN A 669 -18.34 -13.91 -20.22
CA ASN A 669 -18.38 -12.68 -21.02
C ASN A 669 -18.70 -13.03 -22.48
N THR A 670 -20.00 -13.15 -22.78
CA THR A 670 -20.48 -13.18 -24.17
C THR A 670 -20.74 -11.74 -24.60
N ALA A 671 -19.77 -11.12 -25.26
CA ALA A 671 -19.95 -9.81 -25.89
C ALA A 671 -20.90 -9.97 -27.10
N GLN A 672 -22.18 -9.66 -26.89
CA GLN A 672 -23.18 -9.56 -27.95
C GLN A 672 -22.89 -8.31 -28.80
N PHE A 673 -22.43 -8.53 -30.03
CA PHE A 673 -22.43 -7.54 -31.11
C PHE A 673 -23.88 -7.07 -31.37
N LYS A 674 -24.17 -5.81 -31.02
CA LYS A 674 -25.40 -5.14 -31.45
C LYS A 674 -25.29 -4.79 -32.93
N ASN A 675 -25.94 -5.59 -33.76
CA ASN A 675 -26.20 -5.30 -35.17
C ASN A 675 -27.29 -4.22 -35.26
N THR A 676 -26.90 -2.99 -35.57
CA THR A 676 -27.81 -1.87 -35.83
C THR A 676 -28.32 -1.98 -37.27
N GLN A 677 -29.37 -2.76 -37.51
CA GLN A 677 -30.12 -2.72 -38.77
C GLN A 677 -31.05 -1.51 -38.76
N LYS A 678 -30.65 -0.46 -39.49
CA LYS A 678 -31.52 0.60 -40.02
C LYS A 678 -32.65 -0.04 -40.81
N LYS A 679 -33.89 0.10 -40.33
CA LYS A 679 -35.10 -0.25 -41.09
C LYS A 679 -35.83 1.06 -41.42
N ASN A 680 -35.98 1.28 -42.73
CA ASN A 680 -36.73 2.38 -43.32
C ASN A 680 -38.16 2.44 -42.79
N ARG A 681 -38.57 3.61 -42.33
CA ARG A 681 -39.78 4.29 -42.79
C ARG A 681 -39.60 5.79 -42.65
#